data_AF-A0A800KKS3-F1
#
_entry.id   AF-A0A800KKS3-F1
#
_cell.length_a   1.000
_cell.length_b   1.000
_cell.length_c   1.000
_cell.angle_alpha   90.00
_cell.angle_beta   90.00
_cell.angle_gamma   90.00
#
_symmetry.space_group_name_H-M   'P 1'
#
loop_
_entity.id
_entity.type
_entity.pdbx_description
1 polymer ?
#
loop_
_entity_poly.entity_id
_entity_poly.type
_entity_poly.pdbx_seq_one_letter_code
_entity_poly.pdbx_strand_id
1 'polypeptide(L)'
;MSALAIGAALVAALTWGLSALLMDRAFRSAGPATQVHGQGPGPASANFLRNAFNLVGFGLLWLLGGGGLPSDEVLRALLISGVLGFALGDVLFFASFRWCGVQTAAMVGLLSVPISVLLSWFWLGESLQPRTLWSMAVVLLGVALVVTDSSSNSEPGRRPWLGVAICVTSATIWAGAVVLGHDALAGVDVITGGGVRVIGGLLGALVLAALVGLARPRTSPRREVVHLTAGLHCLPVLRLLLIPSLCASLLNQIPYNLALRDLPGGVAALLFATTPLFTLPMGYFFGERFGMRMILGTVLGLAGVAGVVLEAGQDPSAPVEITFQVPASADLQVRALEGPGHEGRWPRLVSDGSGGVHLIWTQKSKGADQLLRSVLADGEWSEPDALATGESWFVNWADFPTLAVGADGRVAAWLQMLGTGTYSYGVRLGWEGGSTWLHSDTSPVEHGFVTLTPLDGGQVFGVWLDARYTLDDEGDLDPTGAMSLFARSLSLDGELGPELCLDERVCECCQTDAVQLDDGRVLVVWRDRSEEEIRDISWCIGDPRKAGSFSEPKSLHEDGWHIPGCPVNGPSVTSLGKRASVAWFSAGGGESRVLVSSSPVDSDGSLQFAEPVRLDGGHPLGRVDTCPMPDGSLLVTWLEGPEGRGRWCARRVLPGGSLGTTLELAEVAGNRGDGFLRLVATERGALGAYQDAEANAPALVEITLAD
;
A
#
# COMPACT_ATOMS: atom_id res chain seq x y z
N MET A 1 -6.95 -12.30 8.55
CA MET A 1 -5.85 -12.88 7.73
C MET A 1 -6.35 -14.12 7.01
N SER A 2 -5.99 -14.30 5.74
CA SER A 2 -6.38 -15.50 4.98
C SER A 2 -5.66 -16.75 5.53
N ALA A 3 -6.42 -17.72 6.06
CA ALA A 3 -5.87 -19.01 6.48
C ALA A 3 -5.12 -19.73 5.35
N LEU A 4 -5.55 -19.48 4.10
CA LEU A 4 -4.87 -19.95 2.89
C LEU A 4 -3.48 -19.33 2.76
N ALA A 5 -3.30 -18.04 3.06
CA ALA A 5 -2.01 -17.36 2.94
C ALA A 5 -1.02 -17.78 4.03
N ILE A 6 -1.48 -17.94 5.27
CA ILE A 6 -0.67 -18.52 6.36
C ILE A 6 -0.27 -19.96 6.00
N GLY A 7 -1.24 -20.75 5.53
CA GLY A 7 -0.99 -22.12 5.05
C GLY A 7 0.04 -22.13 3.91
N ALA A 8 -0.06 -21.21 2.96
CA ALA A 8 0.88 -21.08 1.85
C ALA A 8 2.30 -20.74 2.32
N ALA A 9 2.44 -19.85 3.31
CA ALA A 9 3.74 -19.50 3.87
C ALA A 9 4.41 -20.70 4.59
N LEU A 10 3.63 -21.45 5.37
CA LEU A 10 4.10 -22.65 6.04
C LEU A 10 4.44 -23.77 5.04
N VAL A 11 3.64 -23.93 3.98
CA VAL A 11 3.94 -24.85 2.89
C VAL A 11 5.25 -24.46 2.21
N ALA A 12 5.48 -23.17 1.94
CA ALA A 12 6.73 -22.69 1.37
C ALA A 12 7.93 -23.03 2.28
N ALA A 13 7.86 -22.71 3.57
CA ALA A 13 8.92 -23.03 4.53
C ALA A 13 9.19 -24.55 4.62
N LEU A 14 8.13 -25.36 4.66
CA LEU A 14 8.20 -26.82 4.66
C LEU A 14 8.87 -27.37 3.40
N THR A 15 8.42 -26.95 2.22
CA THR A 15 8.93 -27.46 0.93
C THR A 15 10.35 -26.99 0.65
N TRP A 16 10.74 -25.81 1.14
CA TRP A 16 12.13 -25.36 1.15
C TRP A 16 13.01 -26.25 2.01
N GLY A 17 12.59 -26.53 3.26
CA GLY A 17 13.32 -27.41 4.17
C GLY A 17 13.44 -28.84 3.65
N LEU A 18 12.35 -29.39 3.10
CA LEU A 18 12.33 -30.72 2.49
C LEU A 18 13.26 -30.79 1.27
N SER A 19 13.24 -29.78 0.40
CA SER A 19 14.16 -29.68 -0.72
C SER A 19 15.60 -29.69 -0.26
N ALA A 20 15.96 -28.90 0.77
CA ALA A 20 17.32 -28.82 1.27
C ALA A 20 17.85 -30.20 1.73
N LEU A 21 17.04 -30.97 2.47
CA LEU A 21 17.35 -32.33 2.91
C LEU A 21 17.48 -33.32 1.72
N LEU A 22 16.55 -33.25 0.77
CA LEU A 22 16.59 -34.06 -0.44
C LEU A 22 17.82 -33.74 -1.31
N MET A 23 18.21 -32.47 -1.38
CA MET A 23 19.35 -31.99 -2.15
C MET A 23 20.68 -32.46 -1.54
N ASP A 24 20.83 -32.36 -0.22
CA ASP A 24 21.99 -32.91 0.49
C ASP A 24 22.12 -34.44 0.27
N ARG A 25 20.99 -35.17 0.40
CA ARG A 25 20.96 -36.61 0.11
C ARG A 25 21.31 -36.93 -1.33
N ALA A 26 20.81 -36.16 -2.30
CA ALA A 26 21.11 -36.33 -3.71
C ALA A 26 22.61 -36.15 -3.99
N PHE A 27 23.25 -35.12 -3.41
CA PHE A 27 24.68 -34.91 -3.55
C PHE A 27 25.53 -36.04 -2.96
N ARG A 28 25.10 -36.65 -1.85
CA ARG A 28 25.79 -37.81 -1.25
C ARG A 28 25.57 -39.11 -2.04
N SER A 29 24.43 -39.24 -2.70
CA SER A 29 24.03 -40.45 -3.42
C SER A 29 24.49 -40.46 -4.89
N ALA A 30 25.15 -39.39 -5.35
CA ALA A 30 25.63 -39.27 -6.72
C ALA A 30 26.69 -40.35 -7.03
N GLY A 31 26.36 -41.22 -8.00
CA GLY A 31 27.21 -42.32 -8.45
C GLY A 31 27.77 -42.13 -9.88
N PRO A 32 28.48 -43.14 -10.42
CA PRO A 32 29.09 -43.07 -11.76
C PRO A 32 28.09 -42.73 -12.87
N ALA A 33 26.87 -43.27 -12.79
CA ALA A 33 25.79 -43.01 -13.76
C ALA A 33 25.33 -41.56 -13.82
N THR A 34 25.63 -40.76 -12.78
CA THR A 34 25.27 -39.34 -12.69
C THR A 34 26.42 -38.40 -13.02
N GLN A 35 27.57 -38.94 -13.44
CA GLN A 35 28.73 -38.12 -13.77
C GLN A 35 28.65 -37.61 -15.22
N VAL A 36 28.83 -36.30 -15.38
CA VAL A 36 28.99 -35.64 -16.67
C VAL A 36 30.42 -35.13 -16.76
N HIS A 37 31.19 -35.60 -17.74
CA HIS A 37 32.63 -35.33 -17.88
C HIS A 37 33.45 -35.60 -16.61
N GLY A 38 33.12 -36.69 -15.90
CA GLY A 38 33.83 -37.12 -14.70
C GLY A 38 33.48 -36.36 -13.42
N GLN A 39 32.46 -35.50 -13.44
CA GLN A 39 31.98 -34.75 -12.29
C GLN A 39 30.50 -35.07 -12.02
N GLY A 40 30.18 -35.41 -10.77
CA GLY A 40 28.78 -35.57 -10.33
C GLY A 40 28.06 -34.22 -10.21
N PRO A 41 26.72 -34.19 -10.14
CA PRO A 41 25.95 -32.95 -10.08
C PRO A 41 26.31 -32.15 -8.82
N GLY A 42 26.67 -30.88 -9.04
CA GLY A 42 27.00 -29.94 -7.98
C GLY A 42 25.85 -28.99 -7.62
N PRO A 43 26.01 -28.18 -6.56
CA PRO A 43 25.04 -27.17 -6.11
C PRO A 43 24.55 -26.25 -7.24
N ALA A 44 25.47 -25.78 -8.09
CA ALA A 44 25.12 -24.91 -9.22
C ALA A 44 24.19 -25.60 -10.23
N SER A 45 24.47 -26.87 -10.57
CA SER A 45 23.64 -27.63 -11.53
C SER A 45 22.24 -27.91 -10.99
N ALA A 46 22.12 -28.22 -9.70
CA ALA A 46 20.84 -28.45 -9.05
C ALA A 46 20.02 -27.15 -8.92
N ASN A 47 20.70 -26.05 -8.61
CA ASN A 47 20.09 -24.74 -8.56
C ASN A 47 19.61 -24.26 -9.95
N PHE A 48 20.39 -24.52 -11.00
CA PHE A 48 19.98 -24.23 -12.37
C PHE A 48 18.72 -25.01 -12.76
N LEU A 49 18.66 -26.30 -12.43
CA LEU A 49 17.51 -27.14 -12.74
C LEU A 49 16.22 -26.66 -12.04
N ARG A 50 16.27 -26.29 -10.75
CA ARG A 50 15.09 -25.73 -10.07
C ARG A 50 14.64 -24.40 -10.69
N ASN A 51 15.58 -23.54 -11.06
CA ASN A 51 15.23 -22.24 -11.66
C ASN A 51 14.66 -22.42 -13.08
N ALA A 52 15.08 -23.45 -13.82
CA ALA A 52 14.47 -23.82 -15.08
C ALA A 52 13.00 -24.27 -14.89
N PHE A 53 12.70 -25.05 -13.85
CA PHE A 53 11.31 -25.39 -13.52
C PHE A 53 10.50 -24.18 -13.07
N ASN A 54 11.09 -23.30 -12.25
CA ASN A 54 10.45 -22.03 -11.89
C ASN A 54 10.11 -21.20 -13.13
N LEU A 55 11.02 -21.10 -14.11
CA LEU A 55 10.77 -20.34 -15.33
C LEU A 55 9.55 -20.90 -16.10
N VAL A 56 9.42 -22.22 -16.18
CA VAL A 56 8.25 -22.86 -16.79
C VAL A 56 6.98 -22.53 -16.00
N GLY A 57 7.02 -22.62 -14.67
CA GLY A 57 5.88 -22.30 -13.80
C GLY A 57 5.43 -20.86 -13.91
N PHE A 58 6.36 -19.91 -13.75
CA PHE A 58 6.06 -18.48 -13.89
C PHE A 58 5.63 -18.13 -15.31
N GLY A 59 6.22 -18.75 -16.34
CA GLY A 59 5.80 -18.56 -17.73
C GLY A 59 4.36 -19.00 -17.95
N LEU A 60 3.96 -20.17 -17.42
CA LEU A 60 2.58 -20.64 -17.50
C LEU A 60 1.61 -19.72 -16.73
N LEU A 61 1.98 -19.30 -15.51
CA LEU A 61 1.15 -18.38 -14.72
C LEU A 61 1.02 -17.01 -15.40
N TRP A 62 2.08 -16.51 -16.01
CA TRP A 62 2.07 -15.25 -16.76
C TRP A 62 1.18 -15.35 -18.01
N LEU A 63 1.23 -16.47 -18.74
CA LEU A 63 0.36 -16.73 -19.89
C LEU A 63 -1.13 -16.85 -19.51
N LEU A 64 -1.43 -17.37 -18.32
CA LEU A 64 -2.80 -17.54 -17.83
C LEU A 64 -3.38 -16.27 -17.18
N GLY A 65 -2.53 -15.46 -16.55
CA GLY A 65 -2.96 -14.32 -15.73
C GLY A 65 -2.83 -12.94 -16.40
N GLY A 66 -2.09 -12.82 -17.50
CA GLY A 66 -1.86 -11.54 -18.19
C GLY A 66 -1.05 -10.54 -17.34
N GLY A 67 0.29 -10.60 -17.44
CA GLY A 67 1.18 -9.65 -16.75
C GLY A 67 1.76 -8.60 -17.70
N GLY A 68 1.79 -7.34 -17.26
CA GLY A 68 2.46 -6.24 -17.99
C GLY A 68 3.97 -6.41 -18.01
N LEU A 69 4.65 -5.79 -18.98
CA LEU A 69 6.11 -5.74 -18.98
C LEU A 69 6.59 -4.62 -18.04
N PRO A 70 7.60 -4.88 -17.18
CA PRO A 70 8.14 -3.85 -16.30
C PRO A 70 8.87 -2.76 -17.11
N SER A 71 8.98 -1.57 -16.54
CA SER A 71 9.82 -0.50 -17.10
C SER A 71 11.29 -0.94 -17.15
N ASP A 72 12.09 -0.30 -18.02
CA ASP A 72 13.51 -0.65 -18.20
C ASP A 72 14.32 -0.57 -16.91
N GLU A 73 13.98 0.37 -16.02
CA GLU A 73 14.64 0.53 -14.72
C GLU A 73 14.29 -0.62 -13.76
N VAL A 74 13.00 -0.92 -13.63
CA VAL A 74 12.49 -2.02 -12.80
C VAL A 74 13.03 -3.36 -13.32
N LEU A 75 13.05 -3.56 -14.64
CA LEU A 75 13.60 -4.75 -15.28
C LEU A 75 15.07 -4.98 -14.89
N ARG A 76 15.92 -3.94 -14.97
CA ARG A 76 17.34 -4.04 -14.61
C ARG A 76 17.53 -4.40 -13.13
N ALA A 77 16.82 -3.72 -12.24
CA ALA A 77 16.91 -3.97 -10.81
C ALA A 77 16.51 -5.41 -10.44
N LEU A 78 15.41 -5.91 -11.01
CA LEU A 78 14.93 -7.27 -10.78
C LEU A 78 15.87 -8.34 -11.37
N LEU A 79 16.46 -8.10 -12.55
CA LEU A 79 17.46 -9.00 -13.12
C LEU A 79 18.70 -9.08 -12.22
N ILE A 80 19.20 -7.95 -11.71
CA ILE A 80 20.35 -7.92 -10.79
C ILE A 80 20.02 -8.62 -9.47
N SER A 81 18.86 -8.33 -8.88
CA SER A 81 18.37 -9.03 -7.68
C SER A 81 18.27 -10.54 -7.92
N GLY A 82 17.80 -10.95 -9.10
CA GLY A 82 17.73 -12.35 -9.53
C GLY A 82 19.11 -13.02 -9.61
N VAL A 83 20.11 -12.34 -10.20
CA VAL A 83 21.49 -12.84 -10.25
C VAL A 83 22.04 -13.04 -8.83
N LEU A 84 21.90 -12.03 -7.98
CA LEU A 84 22.44 -12.08 -6.61
C LEU A 84 21.74 -13.18 -5.80
N GLY A 85 20.41 -13.16 -5.74
CA GLY A 85 19.63 -14.10 -4.92
C GLY A 85 19.64 -15.52 -5.50
N PHE A 86 19.16 -15.67 -6.73
CA PHE A 86 18.89 -16.98 -7.34
C PHE A 86 20.09 -17.62 -8.02
N ALA A 87 21.14 -16.88 -8.43
CA ALA A 87 22.33 -17.49 -9.03
C ALA A 87 23.48 -17.66 -8.03
N LEU A 88 23.73 -16.65 -7.20
CA LEU A 88 24.88 -16.65 -6.29
C LEU A 88 24.51 -17.13 -4.88
N GLY A 89 23.53 -16.50 -4.24
CA GLY A 89 23.09 -16.82 -2.87
C GLY A 89 22.71 -18.29 -2.74
N ASP A 90 21.73 -18.74 -3.52
CA ASP A 90 21.23 -20.12 -3.45
C ASP A 90 22.29 -21.20 -3.71
N VAL A 91 23.22 -20.95 -4.63
CA VAL A 91 24.31 -21.89 -4.92
C VAL A 91 25.24 -22.01 -3.72
N LEU A 92 25.56 -20.89 -3.07
CA LEU A 92 26.36 -20.88 -1.85
C LEU A 92 25.63 -21.57 -0.69
N PHE A 93 24.32 -21.31 -0.53
CA PHE A 93 23.50 -21.98 0.45
C PHE A 93 23.55 -23.51 0.29
N PHE A 94 23.26 -24.03 -0.90
CA PHE A 94 23.36 -25.49 -1.16
C PHE A 94 24.78 -26.04 -1.06
N ALA A 95 25.80 -25.23 -1.42
CA ALA A 95 27.19 -25.63 -1.26
C ALA A 95 27.62 -25.75 0.21
N SER A 96 26.93 -25.10 1.14
CA SER A 96 27.23 -25.17 2.57
C SER A 96 26.86 -26.52 3.20
N PHE A 97 25.86 -27.23 2.66
CA PHE A 97 25.29 -28.45 3.27
C PHE A 97 26.31 -29.53 3.55
N ARG A 98 27.23 -29.77 2.61
CA ARG A 98 28.30 -30.78 2.79
C ARG A 98 29.26 -30.48 3.94
N TRP A 99 29.31 -29.23 4.41
CA TRP A 99 30.29 -28.77 5.40
C TRP A 99 29.69 -28.62 6.79
N CYS A 100 28.45 -28.10 6.90
CA CYS A 100 27.80 -27.83 8.18
C CYS A 100 26.44 -28.55 8.37
N GLY A 101 25.92 -29.24 7.35
CA GLY A 101 24.60 -29.87 7.37
C GLY A 101 23.45 -28.89 7.11
N VAL A 102 22.25 -29.44 6.86
CA VAL A 102 21.08 -28.65 6.44
C VAL A 102 20.53 -27.81 7.59
N GLN A 103 20.39 -28.38 8.80
CA GLN A 103 19.87 -27.65 9.96
C GLN A 103 20.75 -26.44 10.32
N THR A 104 22.07 -26.61 10.33
CA THR A 104 23.01 -25.52 10.61
C THR A 104 22.93 -24.45 9.53
N ALA A 105 22.88 -24.84 8.26
CA ALA A 105 22.74 -23.90 7.15
C ALA A 105 21.42 -23.11 7.24
N ALA A 106 20.28 -23.77 7.50
CA ALA A 106 18.99 -23.12 7.65
C ALA A 106 18.99 -22.11 8.81
N MET A 107 19.62 -22.44 9.93
CA MET A 107 19.76 -21.52 11.08
C MET A 107 20.67 -20.34 10.79
N VAL A 108 21.84 -20.55 10.18
CA VAL A 108 22.73 -19.46 9.77
C VAL A 108 22.05 -18.58 8.71
N GLY A 109 21.20 -19.16 7.86
CA GLY A 109 20.37 -18.44 6.90
C GLY A 109 19.47 -17.38 7.54
N LEU A 110 18.98 -17.61 8.77
CA LEU A 110 18.16 -16.62 9.49
C LEU A 110 18.89 -15.29 9.74
N LEU A 111 20.22 -15.26 9.67
CA LEU A 111 21.00 -14.03 9.75
C LEU A 111 20.71 -13.07 8.60
N SER A 112 20.07 -13.51 7.50
CA SER A 112 19.65 -12.59 6.44
C SER A 112 18.72 -11.51 6.95
N VAL A 113 17.89 -11.79 7.96
CA VAL A 113 16.95 -10.84 8.58
C VAL A 113 17.67 -9.72 9.34
N PRO A 114 18.52 -9.99 10.35
CA PRO A 114 19.26 -8.92 11.01
C PRO A 114 20.23 -8.20 10.05
N ILE A 115 20.82 -8.91 9.07
CA ILE A 115 21.68 -8.27 8.07
C ILE A 115 20.89 -7.32 7.18
N SER A 116 19.67 -7.67 6.74
CA SER A 116 18.86 -6.77 5.91
C SER A 116 18.49 -5.50 6.68
N VAL A 117 18.11 -5.61 7.96
CA VAL A 117 17.82 -4.43 8.80
C VAL A 117 19.05 -3.54 8.96
N LEU A 118 20.24 -4.11 9.14
CA LEU A 118 21.49 -3.33 9.21
C LEU A 118 21.82 -2.65 7.87
N LEU A 119 21.55 -3.31 6.74
CA LEU A 119 21.73 -2.72 5.41
C LEU A 119 20.73 -1.59 5.16
N SER A 120 19.46 -1.76 5.54
CA SER A 120 18.44 -0.72 5.45
C SER A 120 18.78 0.49 6.33
N TRP A 121 19.18 0.29 7.58
CA TRP A 121 19.69 1.35 8.45
C TRP A 121 20.85 2.14 7.80
N PHE A 122 21.83 1.42 7.25
CA PHE A 122 23.02 2.04 6.68
C PHE A 122 22.77 2.78 5.36
N TRP A 123 21.95 2.21 4.46
CA TRP A 123 21.74 2.76 3.11
C TRP A 123 20.51 3.65 2.98
N LEU A 124 19.43 3.34 3.70
CA LEU A 124 18.14 4.03 3.60
C LEU A 124 17.97 5.07 4.72
N GLY A 125 18.86 5.10 5.72
CA GLY A 125 18.81 6.07 6.82
C GLY A 125 17.69 5.79 7.84
N GLU A 126 17.17 4.56 7.87
CA GLU A 126 16.18 4.13 8.86
C GLU A 126 16.73 4.24 10.29
N SER A 127 15.87 4.32 11.31
CA SER A 127 16.30 4.37 12.71
C SER A 127 16.34 2.96 13.35
N LEU A 128 17.44 2.64 14.05
CA LEU A 128 17.56 1.37 14.79
C LEU A 128 17.06 1.55 16.21
N GLN A 129 15.97 0.85 16.56
CA GLN A 129 15.47 0.85 17.94
C GLN A 129 16.34 -0.05 18.84
N PRO A 130 16.55 0.32 20.13
CA PRO A 130 17.29 -0.51 21.08
C PRO A 130 16.71 -1.92 21.28
N ARG A 131 15.39 -2.07 21.11
CA ARG A 131 14.71 -3.36 21.20
C ARG A 131 15.08 -4.27 20.02
N THR A 132 15.12 -3.72 18.80
CA THR A 132 15.56 -4.44 17.60
C THR A 132 16.98 -4.98 17.76
N LEU A 133 17.89 -4.22 18.39
CA LEU A 133 19.24 -4.69 18.69
C LEU A 133 19.27 -5.89 19.66
N TRP A 134 18.37 -5.91 20.66
CA TRP A 134 18.22 -7.07 21.54
C TRP A 134 17.70 -8.30 20.78
N SER A 135 16.68 -8.12 19.94
CA SER A 135 16.13 -9.20 19.11
C SER A 135 17.19 -9.76 18.15
N MET A 136 18.01 -8.92 17.54
CA MET A 136 19.17 -9.34 16.74
C MET A 136 20.18 -10.15 17.56
N ALA A 137 20.46 -9.74 18.81
CA ALA A 137 21.34 -10.48 19.70
C ALA A 137 20.78 -11.88 20.04
N VAL A 138 19.45 -12.00 20.20
CA VAL A 138 18.77 -13.28 20.41
C VAL A 138 18.90 -14.19 19.18
N VAL A 139 18.77 -13.64 17.96
CA VAL A 139 19.03 -14.41 16.72
C VAL A 139 20.46 -14.94 16.71
N LEU A 140 21.44 -14.09 16.97
CA LEU A 140 22.86 -14.46 17.01
C LEU A 140 23.13 -15.55 18.05
N LEU A 141 22.53 -15.46 19.24
CA LEU A 141 22.65 -16.48 20.29
C LEU A 141 22.06 -17.82 19.83
N GLY A 142 20.87 -17.81 19.21
CA GLY A 142 20.25 -19.01 18.66
C GLY A 142 21.12 -19.70 17.61
N VAL A 143 21.67 -18.92 16.67
CA VAL A 143 22.62 -19.41 15.66
C VAL A 143 23.89 -19.96 16.31
N ALA A 144 24.47 -19.26 17.29
CA ALA A 144 25.67 -19.70 17.98
C ALA A 144 25.47 -21.05 18.71
N LEU A 145 24.31 -21.25 19.35
CA LEU A 145 23.97 -22.51 20.01
C LEU A 145 23.87 -23.69 19.03
N VAL A 146 23.30 -23.46 17.85
CA VAL A 146 23.20 -24.48 16.79
C VAL A 146 24.59 -24.81 16.22
N VAL A 147 25.38 -23.78 15.90
CA VAL A 147 26.72 -23.95 15.31
C VAL A 147 27.70 -24.65 16.26
N THR A 148 27.56 -24.43 17.57
CA THR A 148 28.43 -25.05 18.59
C THR A 148 27.96 -26.43 19.06
N ASP A 149 26.81 -26.92 18.57
CA ASP A 149 26.31 -28.23 18.94
C ASP A 149 27.13 -29.36 18.30
N SER A 150 27.69 -30.22 19.15
CA SER A 150 28.62 -31.27 18.76
C SER A 150 27.95 -32.45 18.04
N SER A 151 26.62 -32.58 18.10
CA SER A 151 25.88 -33.61 17.35
C SER A 151 26.06 -33.48 15.84
N SER A 152 26.26 -32.25 15.36
CA SER A 152 26.49 -31.91 13.95
C SER A 152 27.88 -32.33 13.41
N ASN A 153 28.84 -32.57 14.32
CA ASN A 153 30.25 -32.84 14.02
C ASN A 153 30.60 -34.33 13.89
N SER A 154 29.59 -35.21 13.93
CA SER A 154 29.77 -36.66 14.03
C SER A 154 30.28 -37.32 12.74
N GLU A 155 30.27 -36.64 11.59
CA GLU A 155 30.70 -37.20 10.30
C GLU A 155 32.18 -36.89 9.98
N PRO A 156 32.99 -37.90 9.60
CA PRO A 156 34.39 -37.69 9.20
C PRO A 156 34.53 -36.72 8.01
N GLY A 157 35.34 -35.68 8.17
CA GLY A 157 35.69 -34.75 7.09
C GLY A 157 34.86 -33.46 7.00
N ARG A 158 33.83 -33.27 7.84
CA ARG A 158 33.09 -32.00 7.95
C ARG A 158 34.00 -30.87 8.46
N ARG A 159 33.83 -29.67 7.89
CA ARG A 159 34.48 -28.42 8.32
C ARG A 159 33.40 -27.39 8.64
N PRO A 160 32.78 -27.46 9.83
CA PRO A 160 31.57 -26.69 10.14
C PRO A 160 31.76 -25.19 9.96
N TRP A 161 32.90 -24.65 10.40
CA TRP A 161 33.22 -23.23 10.27
C TRP A 161 33.26 -22.76 8.80
N LEU A 162 33.72 -23.60 7.88
CA LEU A 162 33.75 -23.28 6.45
C LEU A 162 32.32 -23.24 5.89
N GLY A 163 31.48 -24.21 6.28
CA GLY A 163 30.07 -24.22 5.93
C GLY A 163 29.32 -22.99 6.45
N VAL A 164 29.57 -22.62 7.72
CA VAL A 164 29.02 -21.42 8.34
C VAL A 164 29.47 -20.17 7.59
N ALA A 165 30.76 -20.02 7.27
CA ALA A 165 31.27 -18.86 6.52
C ALA A 165 30.62 -18.72 5.13
N ILE A 166 30.46 -19.83 4.41
CA ILE A 166 29.77 -19.86 3.12
C ILE A 166 28.30 -19.47 3.28
N CYS A 167 27.64 -19.96 4.33
CA CYS A 167 26.22 -19.67 4.58
C CYS A 167 25.98 -18.23 5.04
N VAL A 168 26.86 -17.65 5.86
CA VAL A 168 26.83 -16.21 6.20
C VAL A 168 26.96 -15.38 4.93
N THR A 169 27.90 -15.74 4.05
CA THR A 169 28.07 -15.07 2.74
C THR A 169 26.79 -15.14 1.92
N SER A 170 26.13 -16.30 1.88
CA SER A 170 24.82 -16.47 1.24
C SER A 170 23.75 -15.57 1.85
N ALA A 171 23.66 -15.53 3.18
CA ALA A 171 22.68 -14.72 3.90
C ALA A 171 22.86 -13.22 3.63
N THR A 172 24.11 -12.75 3.57
CA THR A 172 24.43 -11.36 3.18
C THR A 172 24.01 -11.07 1.74
N ILE A 173 24.26 -11.99 0.81
CA ILE A 173 23.87 -11.81 -0.59
C ILE A 173 22.35 -11.80 -0.74
N TRP A 174 21.62 -12.67 -0.04
CA TRP A 174 20.16 -12.64 -0.01
C TRP A 174 19.63 -11.32 0.56
N ALA A 175 20.18 -10.85 1.68
CA ALA A 175 19.80 -9.57 2.27
C ALA A 175 19.98 -8.42 1.29
N GLY A 176 21.15 -8.33 0.62
CA GLY A 176 21.38 -7.31 -0.41
C GLY A 176 20.48 -7.46 -1.62
N ALA A 177 20.21 -8.68 -2.09
CA ALA A 177 19.30 -8.94 -3.20
C ALA A 177 17.86 -8.55 -2.88
N VAL A 178 17.43 -8.70 -1.64
CA VAL A 178 16.11 -8.28 -1.15
C VAL A 178 16.05 -6.76 -1.10
N VAL A 179 17.00 -6.09 -0.46
CA VAL A 179 17.03 -4.61 -0.37
C VAL A 179 17.07 -3.97 -1.76
N LEU A 180 17.93 -4.43 -2.66
CA LEU A 180 18.01 -3.92 -4.04
C LEU A 180 16.77 -4.22 -4.89
N GLY A 181 16.06 -5.30 -4.57
CA GLY A 181 14.86 -5.72 -5.29
C GLY A 181 13.57 -5.15 -4.72
N HIS A 182 13.61 -4.52 -3.54
CA HIS A 182 12.42 -4.12 -2.79
C HIS A 182 11.55 -3.15 -3.59
N ASP A 183 12.11 -2.00 -3.97
CA ASP A 183 11.37 -0.95 -4.67
C ASP A 183 10.94 -1.40 -6.07
N ALA A 184 11.78 -2.21 -6.73
CA ALA A 184 11.47 -2.77 -8.04
C ALA A 184 10.35 -3.82 -8.00
N LEU A 185 10.21 -4.56 -6.89
CA LEU A 185 9.11 -5.50 -6.67
C LEU A 185 7.81 -4.79 -6.28
N ALA A 186 7.88 -3.60 -5.67
CA ALA A 186 6.70 -2.80 -5.34
C ALA A 186 5.99 -2.27 -6.60
N GLY A 187 6.74 -1.99 -7.68
CA GLY A 187 6.21 -1.45 -8.94
C GLY A 187 5.84 -2.49 -10.02
N VAL A 188 5.79 -3.79 -9.69
CA VAL A 188 5.43 -4.85 -10.64
C VAL A 188 4.62 -5.95 -9.97
N ASP A 189 3.77 -6.64 -10.71
CA ASP A 189 3.06 -7.78 -10.16
C ASP A 189 3.99 -8.93 -9.75
N VAL A 190 3.57 -9.68 -8.73
CA VAL A 190 4.36 -10.75 -8.10
C VAL A 190 4.77 -11.86 -9.10
N ILE A 191 3.95 -12.16 -10.11
CA ILE A 191 4.24 -13.21 -11.10
C ILE A 191 5.31 -12.72 -12.07
N THR A 192 5.15 -11.52 -12.62
CA THR A 192 6.14 -10.90 -13.51
C THR A 192 7.44 -10.63 -12.78
N GLY A 193 7.39 -10.03 -11.59
CA GLY A 193 8.57 -9.75 -10.77
C GLY A 193 9.33 -11.02 -10.38
N GLY A 194 8.61 -12.06 -9.95
CA GLY A 194 9.17 -13.38 -9.69
C GLY A 194 9.81 -14.01 -10.94
N GLY A 195 9.11 -13.96 -12.07
CA GLY A 195 9.58 -14.48 -13.36
C GLY A 195 10.85 -13.79 -13.85
N VAL A 196 10.92 -12.45 -13.80
CA VAL A 196 12.10 -11.67 -14.18
C VAL A 196 13.30 -12.01 -13.30
N ARG A 197 13.12 -12.12 -11.98
CA ARG A 197 14.20 -12.52 -11.08
C ARG A 197 14.70 -13.93 -11.39
N VAL A 198 13.81 -14.87 -11.72
CA VAL A 198 14.19 -16.23 -12.15
C VAL A 198 15.00 -16.20 -13.45
N ILE A 199 14.61 -15.36 -14.42
CA ILE A 199 15.37 -15.13 -15.67
C ILE A 199 16.77 -14.59 -15.33
N GLY A 200 16.87 -13.59 -14.45
CA GLY A 200 18.14 -13.05 -13.96
C GLY A 200 19.01 -14.14 -13.32
N GLY A 201 18.41 -15.01 -12.50
CA GLY A 201 19.09 -16.15 -11.90
C GLY A 201 19.68 -17.13 -12.93
N LEU A 202 18.91 -17.48 -13.96
CA LEU A 202 19.35 -18.40 -15.03
C LEU A 202 20.46 -17.78 -15.89
N LEU A 203 20.28 -16.54 -16.33
CA LEU A 203 21.28 -15.82 -17.13
C LEU A 203 22.57 -15.62 -16.32
N GLY A 204 22.45 -15.21 -15.07
CA GLY A 204 23.56 -15.05 -14.14
C GLY A 204 24.35 -16.36 -13.96
N ALA A 205 23.65 -17.48 -13.77
CA ALA A 205 24.31 -18.78 -13.63
C ALA A 205 25.09 -19.19 -14.89
N LEU A 206 24.55 -18.95 -16.09
CA LEU A 206 25.24 -19.23 -17.35
C LEU A 206 26.50 -18.37 -17.51
N VAL A 207 26.39 -17.08 -17.22
CA VAL A 207 27.53 -16.14 -17.27
C VAL A 207 28.61 -16.55 -16.26
N LEU A 208 28.22 -16.83 -15.02
CA LEU A 208 29.16 -17.26 -13.98
C LEU A 208 29.87 -18.58 -14.35
N ALA A 209 29.15 -19.57 -14.89
CA ALA A 209 29.76 -20.81 -15.36
C ALA A 209 30.76 -20.57 -16.51
N ALA A 210 30.42 -19.70 -17.46
CA ALA A 210 31.34 -19.34 -18.54
C ALA A 210 32.61 -18.65 -18.00
N LEU A 211 32.46 -17.71 -17.07
CA LEU A 211 33.58 -17.02 -16.42
C LEU A 211 34.49 -17.97 -15.64
N VAL A 212 33.90 -18.92 -14.88
CA VAL A 212 34.67 -19.97 -14.19
C VAL A 212 35.46 -20.81 -15.19
N GLY A 213 34.85 -21.15 -16.33
CA GLY A 213 35.49 -21.90 -17.40
C GLY A 213 36.65 -21.15 -18.07
N LEU A 214 36.62 -19.81 -18.09
CA LEU A 214 37.73 -18.97 -18.54
C LEU A 214 38.84 -18.84 -17.48
N ALA A 215 38.46 -18.74 -16.20
CA ALA A 215 39.39 -18.50 -15.11
C ALA A 215 40.20 -19.74 -14.68
N ARG A 216 39.68 -20.95 -14.94
CA ARG A 216 40.32 -22.20 -14.50
C ARG A 216 41.10 -22.90 -15.64
N PRO A 217 42.41 -23.16 -15.47
CA PRO A 217 43.26 -23.71 -16.53
C PRO A 217 42.96 -25.18 -16.92
N ARG A 218 42.10 -25.88 -16.17
CA ARG A 218 41.77 -27.31 -16.37
C ARG A 218 40.37 -27.54 -16.96
N THR A 219 39.66 -26.48 -17.30
CA THR A 219 38.25 -26.52 -17.76
C THR A 219 38.07 -25.59 -18.95
N SER A 220 36.88 -25.58 -19.55
CA SER A 220 36.53 -24.63 -20.61
C SER A 220 35.12 -24.10 -20.41
N PRO A 221 34.76 -22.91 -20.93
CA PRO A 221 33.41 -22.34 -20.77
C PRO A 221 32.31 -23.30 -21.21
N ARG A 222 32.51 -23.99 -22.35
CA ARG A 222 31.57 -24.99 -22.85
C ARG A 222 31.39 -26.15 -21.87
N ARG A 223 32.46 -26.64 -21.26
CA ARG A 223 32.40 -27.78 -20.32
C ARG A 223 31.66 -27.40 -19.04
N GLU A 224 31.90 -26.20 -18.51
CA GLU A 224 31.21 -25.71 -17.31
C GLU A 224 29.71 -25.50 -17.57
N VAL A 225 29.32 -24.94 -18.73
CA VAL A 225 27.90 -24.77 -19.10
C VAL A 225 27.20 -26.11 -19.32
N VAL A 226 27.86 -27.08 -19.96
CA VAL A 226 27.32 -28.45 -20.11
C VAL A 226 27.13 -29.09 -18.74
N HIS A 227 28.09 -28.92 -17.82
CA HIS A 227 27.96 -29.45 -16.47
C HIS A 227 26.84 -28.75 -15.67
N LEU A 228 26.71 -27.42 -15.78
CA LEU A 228 25.63 -26.63 -15.16
C LEU A 228 24.25 -27.11 -15.63
N THR A 229 24.09 -27.33 -16.94
CA THR A 229 22.83 -27.71 -17.56
C THR A 229 22.56 -29.21 -17.58
N ALA A 230 23.45 -30.03 -16.98
CA ALA A 230 23.37 -31.49 -16.98
C ALA A 230 22.01 -32.04 -16.55
N GLY A 231 21.35 -31.39 -15.58
CA GLY A 231 20.02 -31.77 -15.12
C GLY A 231 18.91 -31.69 -16.17
N LEU A 232 19.12 -30.97 -17.28
CA LEU A 232 18.14 -30.84 -18.35
C LEU A 232 18.27 -31.89 -19.46
N HIS A 233 19.46 -32.49 -19.61
CA HIS A 233 19.75 -33.38 -20.75
C HIS A 233 20.34 -34.74 -20.37
N CYS A 234 20.73 -34.94 -19.10
CA CYS A 234 21.22 -36.22 -18.59
C CYS A 234 20.15 -36.87 -17.70
N LEU A 235 19.48 -37.91 -18.21
CA LEU A 235 18.35 -38.55 -17.52
C LEU A 235 18.68 -39.07 -16.10
N PRO A 236 19.85 -39.69 -15.83
CA PRO A 236 20.24 -40.05 -14.46
C PRO A 236 20.35 -38.85 -13.52
N VAL A 237 20.90 -37.72 -13.99
CA VAL A 237 21.01 -36.48 -13.20
C VAL A 237 19.65 -35.85 -12.97
N LEU A 238 18.80 -35.80 -14.01
CA LEU A 238 17.41 -35.35 -13.90
C LEU A 238 16.67 -36.18 -12.85
N ARG A 239 16.71 -37.52 -12.94
CA ARG A 239 16.03 -38.41 -11.98
C ARG A 239 16.49 -38.20 -10.54
N LEU A 240 17.79 -37.94 -10.34
CA LEU A 240 18.36 -37.68 -9.03
C LEU A 240 17.87 -36.35 -8.45
N LEU A 241 17.73 -35.32 -9.28
CA LEU A 241 17.45 -33.94 -8.84
C LEU A 241 15.99 -33.50 -8.99
N LEU A 242 15.16 -34.23 -9.76
CA LEU A 242 13.81 -33.83 -10.14
C LEU A 242 12.95 -33.47 -8.93
N ILE A 243 12.83 -34.38 -7.96
CA ILE A 243 11.99 -34.18 -6.78
C ILE A 243 12.52 -33.02 -5.91
N PRO A 244 13.81 -32.99 -5.50
CA PRO A 244 14.34 -31.84 -4.76
C PRO A 244 14.14 -30.51 -5.50
N SER A 245 14.39 -30.48 -6.81
CA SER A 245 14.22 -29.26 -7.62
C SER A 245 12.76 -28.84 -7.72
N LEU A 246 11.78 -29.75 -7.82
CA LEU A 246 10.35 -29.42 -7.80
C LEU A 246 9.89 -28.88 -6.44
N CYS A 247 10.41 -29.46 -5.35
CA CYS A 247 10.16 -28.98 -3.99
C CYS A 247 10.66 -27.55 -3.78
N ALA A 248 11.87 -27.21 -4.24
CA ALA A 248 12.42 -25.85 -4.16
C ALA A 248 11.99 -24.90 -5.29
N SER A 249 11.21 -25.38 -6.27
CA SER A 249 10.66 -24.55 -7.35
C SER A 249 9.17 -24.38 -7.16
N LEU A 250 8.34 -25.03 -7.98
CA LEU A 250 6.89 -24.81 -8.03
C LEU A 250 6.19 -24.99 -6.68
N LEU A 251 6.56 -26.01 -5.91
CA LEU A 251 5.93 -26.34 -4.63
C LEU A 251 6.33 -25.38 -3.49
N ASN A 252 7.39 -24.61 -3.69
CA ASN A 252 7.85 -23.60 -2.74
C ASN A 252 7.48 -22.20 -3.23
N GLN A 253 7.93 -21.85 -4.43
CA GLN A 253 7.94 -20.50 -4.95
C GLN A 253 6.53 -19.99 -5.24
N ILE A 254 5.58 -20.84 -5.65
CA ILE A 254 4.19 -20.42 -5.85
C ILE A 254 3.51 -20.09 -4.51
N PRO A 255 3.49 -20.99 -3.50
CA PRO A 255 2.98 -20.64 -2.17
C PRO A 255 3.73 -19.48 -1.50
N TYR A 256 5.04 -19.37 -1.72
CA TYR A 256 5.85 -18.25 -1.22
C TYR A 256 5.37 -16.90 -1.76
N ASN A 257 5.11 -16.83 -3.07
CA ASN A 257 4.61 -15.61 -3.71
C ASN A 257 3.15 -15.31 -3.35
N LEU A 258 2.31 -16.34 -3.19
CA LEU A 258 0.95 -16.19 -2.68
C LEU A 258 0.96 -15.61 -1.26
N ALA A 259 1.82 -16.14 -0.40
CA ALA A 259 1.99 -15.64 0.97
C ALA A 259 2.53 -14.20 1.00
N LEU A 260 3.50 -13.85 0.15
CA LEU A 260 3.98 -12.47 0.05
C LEU A 260 2.92 -11.48 -0.44
N ARG A 261 1.99 -11.94 -1.30
CA ARG A 261 0.90 -11.11 -1.81
C ARG A 261 -0.17 -10.86 -0.75
N ASP A 262 -0.48 -11.87 0.06
CA ASP A 262 -1.69 -11.88 0.91
C ASP A 262 -1.39 -11.73 2.42
N LEU A 263 -0.11 -11.68 2.82
CA LEU A 263 0.31 -11.46 4.20
C LEU A 263 1.09 -10.14 4.33
N PRO A 264 0.96 -9.45 5.48
CA PRO A 264 1.84 -8.34 5.79
C PRO A 264 3.31 -8.79 5.77
N GLY A 265 4.20 -7.93 5.27
CA GLY A 265 5.60 -8.29 5.00
C GLY A 265 6.34 -8.87 6.21
N GLY A 266 6.09 -8.33 7.40
CA GLY A 266 6.63 -8.85 8.65
C GLY A 266 6.14 -10.28 8.94
N VAL A 267 4.82 -10.49 8.96
CA VAL A 267 4.23 -11.82 9.17
C VAL A 267 4.71 -12.84 8.13
N ALA A 268 4.80 -12.46 6.85
CA ALA A 268 5.33 -13.32 5.80
C ALA A 268 6.78 -13.72 6.09
N ALA A 269 7.64 -12.75 6.42
CA ALA A 269 9.05 -13.00 6.76
C ALA A 269 9.21 -13.94 7.97
N LEU A 270 8.41 -13.75 9.01
CA LEU A 270 8.39 -14.62 10.19
C LEU A 270 7.98 -16.06 9.84
N LEU A 271 6.93 -16.22 9.04
CA LEU A 271 6.47 -17.55 8.63
C LEU A 271 7.50 -18.25 7.72
N PHE A 272 8.18 -17.53 6.82
CA PHE A 272 9.28 -18.12 6.03
C PHE A 272 10.49 -18.52 6.88
N ALA A 273 10.77 -17.74 7.94
CA ALA A 273 11.83 -18.04 8.92
C ALA A 273 11.56 -19.31 9.74
N THR A 274 10.39 -19.92 9.65
CA THR A 274 10.09 -21.21 10.32
C THR A 274 10.73 -22.42 9.65
N THR A 275 11.42 -22.27 8.52
CA THR A 275 12.14 -23.36 7.82
C THR A 275 12.93 -24.28 8.79
N PRO A 276 13.74 -23.76 9.75
CA PRO A 276 14.50 -24.59 10.67
C PRO A 276 13.65 -25.46 11.61
N LEU A 277 12.39 -25.08 11.87
CA LEU A 277 11.45 -25.88 12.64
C LEU A 277 10.95 -27.10 11.87
N PHE A 278 10.92 -27.03 10.53
CA PHE A 278 10.55 -28.16 9.69
C PHE A 278 11.75 -29.06 9.42
N THR A 279 12.93 -28.49 9.17
CA THR A 279 14.14 -29.29 8.90
C THR A 279 14.58 -30.13 10.09
N LEU A 280 14.30 -29.71 11.32
CA LEU A 280 14.65 -30.45 12.53
C LEU A 280 13.92 -31.81 12.64
N PRO A 281 12.57 -31.90 12.68
CA PRO A 281 11.87 -33.17 12.71
C PRO A 281 12.06 -33.98 11.41
N MET A 282 12.10 -33.34 10.24
CA MET A 282 12.34 -34.05 8.98
C MET A 282 13.75 -34.64 8.92
N GLY A 283 14.76 -33.89 9.34
CA GLY A 283 16.16 -34.32 9.30
C GLY A 283 16.41 -35.59 10.12
N TYR A 284 15.63 -35.82 11.18
CA TYR A 284 15.67 -37.07 11.94
C TYR A 284 15.34 -38.29 11.06
N PHE A 285 14.31 -38.19 10.21
CA PHE A 285 13.97 -39.23 9.23
C PHE A 285 14.99 -39.38 8.10
N PHE A 286 15.81 -38.36 7.88
CA PHE A 286 16.95 -38.39 6.96
C PHE A 286 18.25 -38.87 7.63
N GLY A 287 18.20 -39.26 8.91
CA GLY A 287 19.33 -39.81 9.66
C GLY A 287 20.20 -38.75 10.36
N GLU A 288 19.78 -37.49 10.39
CA GLU A 288 20.44 -36.45 11.18
C GLU A 288 20.17 -36.65 12.68
N ARG A 289 21.17 -36.29 13.50
CA ARG A 289 21.07 -36.35 14.97
C ARG A 289 21.17 -34.94 15.53
N PHE A 290 20.29 -34.63 16.47
CA PHE A 290 20.18 -33.30 17.05
C PHE A 290 20.43 -33.34 18.55
N GLY A 291 21.36 -32.51 19.01
CA GLY A 291 21.60 -32.24 20.42
C GLY A 291 20.61 -31.22 20.99
N MET A 292 20.54 -31.14 22.31
CA MET A 292 19.64 -30.20 23.00
C MET A 292 19.97 -28.73 22.70
N ARG A 293 21.25 -28.40 22.45
CA ARG A 293 21.64 -27.02 22.10
C ARG A 293 21.13 -26.64 20.72
N MET A 294 21.05 -27.60 19.81
CA MET A 294 20.47 -27.37 18.48
C MET A 294 18.97 -27.08 18.55
N ILE A 295 18.21 -27.86 19.34
CA ILE A 295 16.76 -27.62 19.53
C ILE A 295 16.54 -26.25 20.18
N LEU A 296 17.24 -25.97 21.29
CA LEU A 296 17.11 -24.70 22.01
C LEU A 296 17.54 -23.52 21.15
N GLY A 297 18.63 -23.66 20.40
CA GLY A 297 19.12 -22.62 19.49
C GLY A 297 18.16 -22.35 18.34
N THR A 298 17.47 -23.37 17.82
CA THR A 298 16.41 -23.19 16.81
C THR A 298 15.23 -22.40 17.36
N VAL A 299 14.74 -22.72 18.56
CA VAL A 299 13.65 -21.98 19.21
C VAL A 299 14.07 -20.52 19.49
N LEU A 300 15.27 -20.31 20.05
CA LEU A 300 15.78 -18.96 20.34
C LEU A 300 16.00 -18.14 19.07
N GLY A 301 16.59 -18.73 18.02
CA GLY A 301 16.82 -18.03 16.77
C GLY A 301 15.52 -17.56 16.11
N LEU A 302 14.48 -18.41 16.12
CA LEU A 302 13.17 -18.02 15.62
C LEU A 302 12.50 -16.95 16.50
N ALA A 303 12.59 -17.07 17.83
CA ALA A 303 12.08 -16.05 18.75
C ALA A 303 12.76 -14.69 18.53
N GLY A 304 14.07 -14.68 18.28
CA GLY A 304 14.81 -13.47 17.91
C GLY A 304 14.34 -12.88 16.58
N VAL A 305 14.11 -13.72 15.55
CA VAL A 305 13.57 -13.24 14.26
C VAL A 305 12.17 -12.67 14.44
N ALA A 306 11.33 -13.32 15.24
CA ALA A 306 10.03 -12.80 15.62
C ALA A 306 10.18 -11.42 16.27
N GLY A 307 11.04 -11.27 17.28
CA GLY A 307 11.32 -9.96 17.90
C GLY A 307 11.73 -8.89 16.88
N VAL A 308 12.68 -9.19 15.99
CA VAL A 308 13.14 -8.24 14.95
C VAL A 308 12.00 -7.82 14.03
N VAL A 309 11.18 -8.78 13.60
CA VAL A 309 10.06 -8.56 12.69
C VAL A 309 8.92 -7.76 13.35
N LEU A 310 8.60 -8.09 14.59
CA LEU A 310 7.50 -7.47 15.34
C LEU A 310 7.85 -6.04 15.77
N GLU A 311 9.12 -5.78 16.09
CA GLU A 311 9.61 -4.46 16.49
C GLU A 311 9.87 -3.53 15.30
N ALA A 312 10.10 -4.08 14.10
CA ALA A 312 10.17 -3.33 12.85
C ALA A 312 8.79 -2.83 12.35
N GLY A 313 7.74 -2.93 13.19
CA GLY A 313 6.45 -2.27 12.96
C GLY A 313 5.20 -3.14 13.01
N GLN A 314 5.19 -4.30 13.69
CA GLN A 314 3.97 -5.12 13.83
C GLN A 314 3.84 -5.72 15.23
N ASP A 315 3.03 -5.10 16.08
CA ASP A 315 2.69 -5.60 17.41
C ASP A 315 1.87 -6.91 17.32
N PRO A 316 2.35 -8.05 17.85
CA PRO A 316 1.58 -9.30 17.89
C PRO A 316 0.59 -9.35 19.06
N SER A 317 0.57 -8.34 19.94
CA SER A 317 -0.31 -8.26 21.10
C SER A 317 -1.64 -7.56 20.81
N ALA A 318 -1.83 -7.05 19.59
CA ALA A 318 -3.17 -6.87 19.06
C ALA A 318 -3.88 -8.23 19.09
N PRO A 319 -5.05 -8.38 19.73
CA PRO A 319 -5.72 -9.66 19.83
C PRO A 319 -5.92 -10.24 18.42
N VAL A 320 -5.25 -11.36 18.16
CA VAL A 320 -5.47 -12.15 16.96
C VAL A 320 -6.83 -12.83 17.12
N GLU A 321 -7.90 -12.10 16.80
CA GLU A 321 -9.20 -12.72 16.60
C GLU A 321 -9.11 -13.60 15.35
N ILE A 322 -9.15 -14.92 15.57
CA ILE A 322 -9.52 -15.87 14.54
C ILE A 322 -11.02 -15.67 14.30
N THR A 323 -11.37 -14.66 13.53
CA THR A 323 -12.72 -14.54 13.00
C THR A 323 -12.84 -15.59 11.90
N PHE A 324 -13.55 -16.68 12.19
CA PHE A 324 -14.15 -17.48 11.13
C PHE A 324 -15.13 -16.56 10.40
N GLN A 325 -14.67 -15.89 9.35
CA GLN A 325 -15.57 -15.42 8.30
C GLN A 325 -16.07 -16.67 7.57
N VAL A 326 -17.12 -17.27 8.15
CA VAL A 326 -18.21 -17.76 7.32
C VAL A 326 -18.52 -16.60 6.37
N PRO A 327 -18.61 -16.80 5.04
CA PRO A 327 -19.04 -15.74 4.15
C PRO A 327 -20.45 -15.36 4.59
N ALA A 328 -20.54 -14.33 5.43
CA ALA A 328 -21.78 -13.62 5.67
C ALA A 328 -22.17 -13.11 4.29
N SER A 329 -23.42 -13.37 3.90
CA SER A 329 -24.05 -12.69 2.77
C SER A 329 -23.61 -11.22 2.79
N ALA A 330 -23.03 -10.74 1.68
CA ALA A 330 -22.58 -9.36 1.58
C ALA A 330 -23.72 -8.43 2.02
N ASP A 331 -23.46 -7.58 3.01
CA ASP A 331 -24.45 -6.65 3.57
C ASP A 331 -24.64 -5.42 2.66
N LEU A 332 -23.82 -5.32 1.62
CA LEU A 332 -23.86 -4.34 0.55
C LEU A 332 -23.86 -5.05 -0.82
N GLN A 333 -24.51 -4.45 -1.81
CA GLN A 333 -24.40 -4.79 -3.22
C GLN A 333 -23.82 -3.60 -3.99
N VAL A 334 -23.01 -3.87 -5.01
CA VAL A 334 -22.47 -2.84 -5.92
C VAL A 334 -22.89 -3.13 -7.35
N ARG A 335 -23.23 -2.05 -8.07
CA ARG A 335 -23.53 -2.07 -9.50
C ARG A 335 -22.84 -0.92 -10.19
N ALA A 336 -22.04 -1.21 -11.21
CA ALA A 336 -21.53 -0.17 -12.10
C ALA A 336 -22.69 0.45 -12.90
N LEU A 337 -22.67 1.77 -13.07
CA LEU A 337 -23.66 2.51 -13.83
C LEU A 337 -23.00 3.20 -15.03
N GLU A 338 -23.78 3.36 -16.10
CA GLU A 338 -23.42 4.28 -17.17
C GLU A 338 -23.90 5.69 -16.80
N GLY A 339 -23.07 6.68 -17.10
CA GLY A 339 -23.36 8.08 -16.85
C GLY A 339 -22.80 8.98 -17.95
N PRO A 340 -23.20 10.25 -17.97
CA PRO A 340 -22.72 11.21 -18.95
C PRO A 340 -21.25 11.57 -18.72
N GLY A 341 -20.66 12.31 -19.67
CA GLY A 341 -19.33 12.88 -19.48
C GLY A 341 -18.16 11.94 -19.78
N HIS A 342 -18.30 10.97 -20.69
CA HIS A 342 -17.25 10.00 -21.05
C HIS A 342 -15.90 10.61 -21.45
N GLU A 343 -15.85 11.86 -21.88
CA GLU A 343 -14.61 12.59 -22.22
C GLU A 343 -14.16 13.57 -21.11
N GLY A 344 -14.86 13.55 -19.99
CA GLY A 344 -14.66 14.42 -18.84
C GLY A 344 -13.54 13.95 -17.92
N ARG A 345 -13.24 14.78 -16.93
CA ARG A 345 -12.27 14.51 -15.87
C ARG A 345 -12.78 15.00 -14.52
N TRP A 346 -12.33 14.31 -13.48
CA TRP A 346 -12.53 14.69 -12.07
C TRP A 346 -14.01 14.83 -11.71
N PRO A 347 -14.80 13.75 -11.87
CA PRO A 347 -16.22 13.80 -11.58
C PRO A 347 -16.49 13.99 -10.08
N ARG A 348 -17.58 14.68 -9.76
CA ARG A 348 -18.11 14.80 -8.39
C ARG A 348 -19.62 14.67 -8.41
N LEU A 349 -20.16 13.91 -7.45
CA LEU A 349 -21.59 13.89 -7.17
C LEU A 349 -21.94 14.90 -6.09
N VAL A 350 -23.07 15.58 -6.25
CA VAL A 350 -23.61 16.55 -5.29
C VAL A 350 -25.12 16.34 -5.15
N SER A 351 -25.61 16.27 -3.92
CA SER A 351 -27.04 16.17 -3.63
C SER A 351 -27.69 17.56 -3.63
N ASP A 352 -28.92 17.66 -4.12
CA ASP A 352 -29.74 18.89 -4.01
C ASP A 352 -30.59 18.96 -2.74
N GLY A 353 -30.50 17.94 -1.87
CA GLY A 353 -31.27 17.84 -0.63
C GLY A 353 -32.75 17.46 -0.80
N SER A 354 -33.26 17.43 -2.04
CA SER A 354 -34.63 17.03 -2.40
C SER A 354 -34.72 15.65 -3.05
N GLY A 355 -33.58 14.97 -3.20
CA GLY A 355 -33.47 13.63 -3.79
C GLY A 355 -32.88 13.61 -5.20
N GLY A 356 -32.66 14.77 -5.82
CA GLY A 356 -31.93 14.88 -7.07
C GLY A 356 -30.42 14.85 -6.85
N VAL A 357 -29.71 14.30 -7.83
CA VAL A 357 -28.24 14.14 -7.80
C VAL A 357 -27.63 14.83 -9.00
N HIS A 358 -26.68 15.72 -8.76
CA HIS A 358 -25.90 16.40 -9.78
C HIS A 358 -24.55 15.70 -9.96
N LEU A 359 -24.22 15.33 -11.20
CA LEU A 359 -22.88 14.95 -11.60
C LEU A 359 -22.22 16.15 -12.27
N ILE A 360 -21.08 16.57 -11.75
CA ILE A 360 -20.24 17.61 -12.40
C ILE A 360 -18.89 17.03 -12.82
N TRP A 361 -18.33 17.54 -13.91
CA TRP A 361 -17.00 17.16 -14.39
C TRP A 361 -16.36 18.29 -15.20
N THR A 362 -15.03 18.25 -15.33
CA THR A 362 -14.29 19.17 -16.19
C THR A 362 -14.10 18.54 -17.57
N GLN A 363 -14.30 19.29 -18.64
CA GLN A 363 -14.02 18.84 -20.01
C GLN A 363 -13.40 19.97 -20.82
N LYS A 364 -12.41 19.62 -21.66
CA LYS A 364 -11.81 20.58 -22.57
C LYS A 364 -12.60 20.64 -23.87
N SER A 365 -13.02 21.83 -24.28
CA SER A 365 -13.81 22.07 -25.50
C SER A 365 -13.28 23.30 -26.25
N LYS A 366 -12.89 23.10 -27.52
CA LYS A 366 -12.43 24.18 -28.45
C LYS A 366 -11.34 25.11 -27.88
N GLY A 367 -10.47 24.59 -27.01
CA GLY A 367 -9.36 25.34 -26.42
C GLY A 367 -9.63 25.96 -25.05
N ALA A 368 -10.89 25.94 -24.58
CA ALA A 368 -11.28 26.34 -23.24
C ALA A 368 -11.63 25.12 -22.37
N ASP A 369 -11.46 25.24 -21.06
CA ASP A 369 -11.96 24.28 -20.08
C ASP A 369 -13.40 24.64 -19.69
N GLN A 370 -14.24 23.63 -19.53
CA GLN A 370 -15.64 23.77 -19.15
C GLN A 370 -15.94 22.93 -17.92
N LEU A 371 -16.71 23.49 -16.99
CA LEU A 371 -17.36 22.73 -15.92
C LEU A 371 -18.75 22.37 -16.41
N LEU A 372 -18.97 21.09 -16.67
CA LEU A 372 -20.25 20.56 -17.13
C LEU A 372 -21.00 19.92 -15.97
N ARG A 373 -22.31 19.85 -16.12
CA ARG A 373 -23.24 19.24 -15.17
C ARG A 373 -24.28 18.41 -15.90
N SER A 374 -24.67 17.29 -15.31
CA SER A 374 -25.90 16.58 -15.62
C SER A 374 -26.64 16.24 -14.32
N VAL A 375 -27.97 16.19 -14.38
CA VAL A 375 -28.82 15.94 -13.21
C VAL A 375 -29.52 14.60 -13.38
N LEU A 376 -29.42 13.74 -12.38
CA LEU A 376 -30.17 12.50 -12.27
C LEU A 376 -31.51 12.80 -11.60
N ALA A 377 -32.58 12.63 -12.36
CA ALA A 377 -33.96 12.73 -11.88
C ALA A 377 -34.77 11.57 -12.48
N ASP A 378 -35.63 10.94 -11.68
CA ASP A 378 -36.44 9.78 -12.09
C ASP A 378 -35.66 8.62 -12.74
N GLY A 379 -34.37 8.49 -12.39
CA GLY A 379 -33.48 7.44 -12.90
C GLY A 379 -32.83 7.75 -14.26
N GLU A 380 -33.05 8.93 -14.83
CA GLU A 380 -32.44 9.37 -16.08
C GLU A 380 -31.55 10.60 -15.89
N TRP A 381 -30.41 10.61 -16.59
CA TRP A 381 -29.50 11.75 -16.62
C TRP A 381 -29.98 12.78 -17.65
N SER A 382 -30.02 14.05 -17.25
CA SER A 382 -30.32 15.16 -18.16
C SER A 382 -29.21 15.37 -19.21
N GLU A 383 -29.55 16.03 -20.31
CA GLU A 383 -28.53 16.55 -21.24
C GLU A 383 -27.54 17.46 -20.50
N PRO A 384 -26.22 17.33 -20.75
CA PRO A 384 -25.23 18.13 -20.04
C PRO A 384 -25.34 19.63 -20.33
N ASP A 385 -25.29 20.45 -19.28
CA ASP A 385 -25.19 21.91 -19.37
C ASP A 385 -23.86 22.43 -18.82
N ALA A 386 -23.39 23.57 -19.34
CA ALA A 386 -22.16 24.20 -18.89
C ALA A 386 -22.44 25.18 -17.75
N LEU A 387 -21.84 24.93 -16.59
CA LEU A 387 -21.85 25.82 -15.43
C LEU A 387 -20.85 26.96 -15.58
N ALA A 388 -19.69 26.70 -16.18
CA ALA A 388 -18.66 27.70 -16.43
C ALA A 388 -17.78 27.31 -17.63
N THR A 389 -17.12 28.29 -18.24
CA THR A 389 -16.16 28.08 -19.35
C THR A 389 -15.06 29.15 -19.27
N GLY A 390 -13.79 28.78 -19.49
CA GLY A 390 -12.69 29.74 -19.56
C GLY A 390 -11.37 29.14 -20.07
N GLU A 391 -10.42 30.00 -20.42
CA GLU A 391 -9.15 29.61 -21.07
C GLU A 391 -7.93 29.57 -20.11
N SER A 392 -8.10 30.06 -18.87
CA SER A 392 -7.01 30.19 -17.87
C SER A 392 -7.27 29.35 -16.62
N TRP A 393 -7.85 28.16 -16.77
CA TRP A 393 -8.17 27.30 -15.62
C TRP A 393 -6.93 26.59 -15.10
N PHE A 394 -6.91 26.36 -13.79
CA PHE A 394 -6.01 25.40 -13.19
C PHE A 394 -6.78 24.07 -13.05
N VAL A 395 -6.44 23.07 -13.86
CA VAL A 395 -7.12 21.77 -13.84
C VAL A 395 -6.22 20.76 -13.13
N ASN A 396 -6.66 20.29 -11.97
CA ASN A 396 -5.89 19.41 -11.10
C ASN A 396 -6.75 18.22 -10.64
N TRP A 397 -6.09 17.11 -10.32
CA TRP A 397 -6.74 15.87 -9.87
C TRP A 397 -7.07 15.90 -8.37
N ALA A 398 -6.33 16.72 -7.61
CA ALA A 398 -6.43 16.84 -6.16
C ALA A 398 -7.34 18.00 -5.73
N ASP A 399 -7.28 19.12 -6.44
CA ASP A 399 -8.14 20.26 -6.26
C ASP A 399 -8.98 20.44 -7.53
N PHE A 400 -10.27 20.13 -7.44
CA PHE A 400 -11.16 20.03 -8.58
C PHE A 400 -12.53 20.64 -8.24
N PRO A 401 -13.31 21.03 -9.27
CA PRO A 401 -14.54 21.78 -9.08
C PRO A 401 -15.53 21.16 -8.10
N THR A 402 -16.28 22.03 -7.42
CA THR A 402 -17.38 21.66 -6.52
C THR A 402 -18.64 22.46 -6.82
N LEU A 403 -19.77 22.00 -6.30
CA LEU A 403 -21.07 22.62 -6.46
C LEU A 403 -21.80 22.56 -5.13
N ALA A 404 -22.42 23.65 -4.72
CA ALA A 404 -23.43 23.70 -3.68
C ALA A 404 -24.78 24.01 -4.33
N VAL A 405 -25.79 23.19 -4.02
CA VAL A 405 -27.16 23.37 -4.52
C VAL A 405 -28.06 23.63 -3.32
N GLY A 406 -28.84 24.70 -3.39
CA GLY A 406 -29.91 24.99 -2.45
C GLY A 406 -31.25 25.07 -3.18
N ALA A 407 -32.35 25.21 -2.43
CA ALA A 407 -33.69 25.23 -3.00
C ALA A 407 -33.91 26.33 -4.06
N ASP A 408 -33.26 27.49 -3.89
CA ASP A 408 -33.48 28.68 -4.71
C ASP A 408 -32.34 28.96 -5.71
N GLY A 409 -31.32 28.10 -5.81
CA GLY A 409 -30.16 28.36 -6.65
C GLY A 409 -28.97 27.45 -6.42
N ARG A 410 -27.85 27.77 -7.06
CA ARG A 410 -26.61 26.99 -6.97
C ARG A 410 -25.38 27.89 -7.06
N VAL A 411 -24.31 27.47 -6.41
CA VAL A 411 -22.98 28.08 -6.53
C VAL A 411 -21.98 27.01 -6.91
N ALA A 412 -21.37 27.15 -8.07
CA ALA A 412 -20.27 26.32 -8.53
C ALA A 412 -18.94 26.98 -8.20
N ALA A 413 -17.92 26.19 -7.91
CA ALA A 413 -16.55 26.67 -7.77
C ALA A 413 -15.59 25.94 -8.73
N TRP A 414 -14.68 26.70 -9.33
CA TRP A 414 -13.59 26.20 -10.17
C TRP A 414 -12.33 27.02 -9.93
N LEU A 415 -11.20 26.54 -10.44
CA LEU A 415 -9.90 27.16 -10.21
C LEU A 415 -9.45 27.94 -11.44
N GLN A 416 -8.92 29.14 -11.21
CA GLN A 416 -8.43 30.02 -12.27
C GLN A 416 -7.06 30.58 -11.90
N MET A 417 -6.14 30.58 -12.86
CA MET A 417 -4.80 31.16 -12.69
C MET A 417 -4.87 32.65 -12.37
N LEU A 418 -4.17 33.06 -11.31
CA LEU A 418 -3.92 34.44 -10.88
C LEU A 418 -2.58 34.97 -11.39
N GLY A 419 -1.65 34.08 -11.76
CA GLY A 419 -0.32 34.44 -12.24
C GLY A 419 0.29 33.38 -13.16
N THR A 420 1.60 33.50 -13.39
CA THR A 420 2.37 32.56 -14.23
C THR A 420 3.04 31.44 -13.44
N GLY A 421 3.07 31.52 -12.11
CA GLY A 421 3.63 30.48 -11.24
C GLY A 421 2.77 29.22 -11.25
N THR A 422 3.39 28.07 -10.98
CA THR A 422 2.72 26.75 -11.09
C THR A 422 1.49 26.62 -10.20
N TYR A 423 1.53 27.18 -8.99
CA TYR A 423 0.43 27.14 -8.01
C TYR A 423 -0.18 28.53 -7.77
N SER A 424 0.00 29.46 -8.71
CA SER A 424 -0.56 30.81 -8.63
C SER A 424 -2.00 30.83 -9.14
N TYR A 425 -2.93 30.18 -8.45
CA TYR A 425 -4.33 30.06 -8.83
C TYR A 425 -5.26 30.36 -7.67
N GLY A 426 -6.48 30.79 -7.97
CA GLY A 426 -7.51 31.11 -6.99
C GLY A 426 -8.84 30.41 -7.27
N VAL A 427 -9.74 30.50 -6.29
CA VAL A 427 -11.09 29.92 -6.37
C VAL A 427 -12.08 30.94 -6.95
N ARG A 428 -12.63 30.62 -8.12
CA ARG A 428 -13.78 31.31 -8.71
C ARG A 428 -15.07 30.69 -8.23
N LEU A 429 -16.05 31.54 -7.91
CA LEU A 429 -17.44 31.17 -7.68
C LEU A 429 -18.29 31.61 -8.88
N GLY A 430 -19.30 30.84 -9.24
CA GLY A 430 -20.29 31.20 -10.25
C GLY A 430 -21.68 30.70 -9.91
N TRP A 431 -22.67 31.50 -10.28
CA TRP A 431 -24.09 31.24 -10.08
C TRP A 431 -24.86 31.72 -11.32
N GLU A 432 -26.19 31.61 -11.27
CA GLU A 432 -27.02 32.12 -12.35
C GLU A 432 -26.94 33.67 -12.40
N GLY A 433 -26.26 34.19 -13.43
CA GLY A 433 -26.16 35.63 -13.68
C GLY A 433 -24.83 36.28 -13.28
N GLY A 434 -23.87 35.54 -12.70
CA GLY A 434 -22.59 36.16 -12.31
C GLY A 434 -21.50 35.18 -11.85
N SER A 435 -20.31 35.74 -11.67
CA SER A 435 -19.17 35.07 -11.06
C SER A 435 -18.27 36.05 -10.31
N THR A 436 -17.61 35.59 -9.25
CA THR A 436 -16.69 36.38 -8.43
C THR A 436 -15.53 35.52 -7.91
N TRP A 437 -14.57 36.13 -7.22
CA TRP A 437 -13.55 35.41 -6.45
C TRP A 437 -14.08 35.07 -5.06
N LEU A 438 -13.83 33.86 -4.57
CA LEU A 438 -14.20 33.47 -3.21
C LEU A 438 -13.47 34.32 -2.16
N HIS A 439 -12.24 34.69 -2.47
CA HIS A 439 -11.33 35.38 -1.59
C HIS A 439 -11.11 36.85 -2.00
N SER A 440 -10.66 37.66 -1.05
CA SER A 440 -10.33 39.08 -1.27
C SER A 440 -8.86 39.32 -1.62
N ASP A 441 -7.96 38.41 -1.25
CA ASP A 441 -6.56 38.44 -1.66
C ASP A 441 -6.39 37.87 -3.08
N THR A 442 -5.85 38.66 -4.00
CA THR A 442 -5.60 38.21 -5.38
C THR A 442 -4.11 38.11 -5.68
N SER A 443 -3.28 37.91 -4.65
CA SER A 443 -1.85 37.70 -4.82
C SER A 443 -1.60 36.43 -5.64
N PRO A 444 -0.51 36.34 -6.43
CA PRO A 444 -0.26 35.20 -7.31
C PRO A 444 0.27 33.98 -6.53
N VAL A 445 -0.48 33.55 -5.51
CA VAL A 445 -0.22 32.39 -4.65
C VAL A 445 -1.37 31.38 -4.80
N GLU A 446 -1.30 30.29 -4.05
CA GLU A 446 -2.33 29.26 -4.05
C GLU A 446 -3.50 29.68 -3.16
N HIS A 447 -4.70 29.68 -3.75
CA HIS A 447 -5.95 29.64 -3.02
C HIS A 447 -6.82 28.53 -3.61
N GLY A 448 -7.09 27.50 -2.84
CA GLY A 448 -7.62 26.25 -3.37
C GLY A 448 -8.27 25.34 -2.34
N PHE A 449 -8.51 24.10 -2.75
CA PHE A 449 -9.08 23.00 -1.97
C PHE A 449 -10.41 23.36 -1.30
N VAL A 450 -11.26 24.03 -2.08
CA VAL A 450 -12.52 24.58 -1.58
C VAL A 450 -13.56 23.50 -1.28
N THR A 451 -14.15 23.61 -0.10
CA THR A 451 -15.38 22.92 0.29
C THR A 451 -16.53 23.93 0.27
N LEU A 452 -17.65 23.56 -0.35
CA LEU A 452 -18.89 24.33 -0.31
C LEU A 452 -19.98 23.49 0.35
N THR A 453 -20.46 23.93 1.50
CA THR A 453 -21.52 23.27 2.27
C THR A 453 -22.80 24.11 2.17
N PRO A 454 -23.86 23.61 1.51
CA PRO A 454 -25.18 24.25 1.58
C PRO A 454 -25.65 24.35 3.04
N LEU A 455 -26.23 25.49 3.40
CA LEU A 455 -26.81 25.73 4.71
C LEU A 455 -28.32 25.95 4.62
N ASP A 456 -29.02 25.60 5.69
CA ASP A 456 -30.40 26.00 5.90
C ASP A 456 -30.60 27.52 5.74
N GLY A 457 -31.68 27.91 5.07
CA GLY A 457 -32.02 29.31 4.82
C GLY A 457 -31.37 29.91 3.57
N GLY A 458 -30.90 29.09 2.63
CA GLY A 458 -30.46 29.55 1.30
C GLY A 458 -29.07 30.21 1.30
N GLN A 459 -28.20 29.80 2.22
CA GLN A 459 -26.80 30.24 2.30
C GLN A 459 -25.88 29.06 1.96
N VAL A 460 -24.63 29.37 1.67
CA VAL A 460 -23.55 28.40 1.45
C VAL A 460 -22.38 28.79 2.35
N PHE A 461 -21.74 27.81 2.97
CA PHE A 461 -20.51 28.01 3.71
C PHE A 461 -19.33 27.51 2.88
N GLY A 462 -18.38 28.39 2.61
CA GLY A 462 -17.14 28.07 1.91
C GLY A 462 -15.97 27.93 2.87
N VAL A 463 -15.16 26.90 2.71
CA VAL A 463 -13.88 26.69 3.41
C VAL A 463 -12.79 26.46 2.37
N TRP A 464 -11.63 27.10 2.48
CA TRP A 464 -10.54 26.95 1.52
C TRP A 464 -9.16 27.10 2.18
N LEU A 465 -8.14 26.59 1.49
CA LEU A 465 -6.73 26.78 1.83
C LEU A 465 -6.19 28.02 1.13
N ASP A 466 -5.43 28.82 1.85
CA ASP A 466 -4.98 30.15 1.42
C ASP A 466 -3.51 30.38 1.76
N ALA A 467 -2.69 30.59 0.74
CA ALA A 467 -1.25 30.80 0.88
C ALA A 467 -0.85 32.29 0.98
N ARG A 468 -1.79 33.21 1.23
CA ARG A 468 -1.49 34.66 1.32
C ARG A 468 -0.42 35.02 2.35
N TYR A 469 -0.26 34.21 3.41
CA TYR A 469 0.76 34.40 4.44
C TYR A 469 2.08 33.67 4.13
N THR A 470 2.26 33.19 2.90
CA THR A 470 3.56 32.67 2.41
C THR A 470 4.40 33.74 1.72
N LEU A 471 3.89 34.97 1.64
CA LEU A 471 4.60 36.13 1.12
C LEU A 471 4.92 37.10 2.25
N ASP A 472 6.07 37.77 2.16
CA ASP A 472 6.44 38.89 3.02
C ASP A 472 5.80 40.22 2.54
N ASP A 473 6.02 41.31 3.29
CA ASP A 473 5.50 42.65 2.96
C ASP A 473 6.01 43.19 1.61
N GLU A 474 7.10 42.64 1.06
CA GLU A 474 7.67 43.00 -0.23
C GLU A 474 7.12 42.12 -1.38
N GLY A 475 6.37 41.06 -1.05
CA GLY A 475 5.78 40.12 -1.99
C GLY A 475 6.72 38.97 -2.38
N ASP A 476 7.82 38.78 -1.66
CA ASP A 476 8.74 37.65 -1.81
C ASP A 476 8.35 36.49 -0.90
N LEU A 477 8.84 35.27 -1.19
CA LEU A 477 8.52 34.08 -0.39
C LEU A 477 9.07 34.20 1.04
N ASP A 478 8.17 34.20 2.02
CA ASP A 478 8.52 34.16 3.44
C ASP A 478 8.79 32.70 3.87
N PRO A 479 10.02 32.34 4.28
CA PRO A 479 10.34 30.99 4.76
C PRO A 479 9.62 30.62 6.07
N THR A 480 9.07 31.59 6.79
CA THR A 480 8.26 31.38 8.00
C THR A 480 6.76 31.31 7.72
N GLY A 481 6.36 31.70 6.51
CA GLY A 481 4.98 31.71 6.07
C GLY A 481 4.37 30.31 5.97
N ALA A 482 3.05 30.23 6.13
CA ALA A 482 2.30 28.99 6.11
C ALA A 482 1.03 29.09 5.25
N MET A 483 0.56 27.93 4.79
CA MET A 483 -0.81 27.79 4.30
C MET A 483 -1.76 27.94 5.49
N SER A 484 -2.84 28.70 5.31
CA SER A 484 -3.86 28.92 6.34
C SER A 484 -5.23 28.43 5.87
N LEU A 485 -6.12 28.16 6.82
CA LEU A 485 -7.50 27.75 6.57
C LEU A 485 -8.43 28.96 6.73
N PHE A 486 -9.14 29.30 5.68
CA PHE A 486 -10.14 30.37 5.70
C PHE A 486 -11.54 29.83 5.45
N ALA A 487 -12.52 30.58 5.94
CA ALA A 487 -13.93 30.31 5.69
C ALA A 487 -14.76 31.59 5.55
N ARG A 488 -15.90 31.49 4.87
CA ARG A 488 -16.92 32.56 4.83
C ARG A 488 -18.29 32.01 4.46
N SER A 489 -19.32 32.70 4.91
CA SER A 489 -20.68 32.49 4.40
C SER A 489 -20.88 33.28 3.11
N LEU A 490 -21.66 32.74 2.18
CA LEU A 490 -22.09 33.41 0.96
C LEU A 490 -23.53 33.05 0.60
N SER A 491 -24.21 33.96 -0.09
CA SER A 491 -25.55 33.71 -0.61
C SER A 491 -25.52 33.00 -1.97
N LEU A 492 -26.64 32.40 -2.36
CA LEU A 492 -26.77 31.73 -3.67
C LEU A 492 -26.69 32.69 -4.87
N ASP A 493 -26.87 33.99 -4.66
CA ASP A 493 -26.71 35.07 -5.65
C ASP A 493 -25.34 35.77 -5.58
N GLY A 494 -24.40 35.24 -4.79
CA GLY A 494 -22.99 35.61 -4.82
C GLY A 494 -22.59 36.77 -3.91
N GLU A 495 -23.43 37.18 -2.96
CA GLU A 495 -23.02 38.09 -1.89
C GLU A 495 -22.10 37.35 -0.90
N LEU A 496 -20.93 37.93 -0.63
CA LEU A 496 -19.91 37.32 0.21
C LEU A 496 -19.92 37.95 1.61
N GLY A 497 -20.14 37.13 2.65
CA GLY A 497 -19.91 37.50 4.06
C GLY A 497 -18.42 37.66 4.37
N PRO A 498 -18.00 38.11 5.57
CA PRO A 498 -16.59 38.35 5.87
C PRO A 498 -15.73 37.07 5.80
N GLU A 499 -14.45 37.22 5.44
CA GLU A 499 -13.46 36.14 5.57
C GLU A 499 -13.10 35.91 7.05
N LEU A 500 -13.01 34.64 7.43
CA LEU A 500 -12.64 34.18 8.77
C LEU A 500 -11.41 33.28 8.63
N CYS A 501 -10.30 33.62 9.28
CA CYS A 501 -9.18 32.70 9.44
C CYS A 501 -9.56 31.71 10.57
N LEU A 502 -9.67 30.43 10.23
CA LEU A 502 -9.98 29.36 11.19
C LEU A 502 -8.70 28.75 11.78
N ASP A 503 -7.61 28.75 11.01
CA ASP A 503 -6.32 28.20 11.41
C ASP A 503 -5.21 28.87 10.58
N GLU A 504 -4.16 29.35 11.24
CA GLU A 504 -3.07 30.08 10.59
C GLU A 504 -2.04 29.14 9.93
N ARG A 505 -2.01 27.86 10.30
CA ARG A 505 -0.99 26.92 9.80
C ARG A 505 -1.56 25.52 9.59
N VAL A 506 -1.83 25.18 8.35
CA VAL A 506 -2.39 23.88 7.96
C VAL A 506 -1.56 23.19 6.89
N CYS A 507 -1.95 21.96 6.55
CA CYS A 507 -1.36 21.22 5.44
C CYS A 507 -1.68 21.87 4.09
N GLU A 508 -0.66 22.06 3.24
CA GLU A 508 -0.77 22.79 1.98
C GLU A 508 -1.59 22.10 0.86
N CYS A 509 -1.76 20.78 0.89
CA CYS A 509 -2.25 20.04 -0.28
C CYS A 509 -3.39 19.03 0.01
N CYS A 510 -3.94 19.05 1.21
CA CYS A 510 -4.92 18.07 1.67
C CYS A 510 -6.32 18.72 1.64
N GLN A 511 -7.32 18.05 1.05
CA GLN A 511 -8.69 18.55 0.98
C GLN A 511 -9.29 18.80 2.37
N THR A 512 -10.19 19.78 2.46
CA THR A 512 -11.02 20.05 3.63
C THR A 512 -12.39 19.39 3.47
N ASP A 513 -13.15 19.27 4.56
CA ASP A 513 -14.56 18.89 4.49
C ASP A 513 -15.37 19.56 5.61
N ALA A 514 -16.66 19.77 5.39
CA ALA A 514 -17.53 20.46 6.32
C ALA A 514 -19.00 20.03 6.18
N VAL A 515 -19.69 19.94 7.32
CA VAL A 515 -21.10 19.55 7.38
C VAL A 515 -21.88 20.43 8.35
N GLN A 516 -23.12 20.77 7.98
CA GLN A 516 -24.07 21.42 8.89
C GLN A 516 -24.72 20.36 9.81
N LEU A 517 -24.68 20.59 11.11
CA LEU A 517 -25.36 19.77 12.11
C LEU A 517 -26.83 20.18 12.25
N ASP A 518 -27.66 19.30 12.83
CA ASP A 518 -29.10 19.53 13.06
C ASP A 518 -29.43 20.81 13.86
N ASP A 519 -28.48 21.33 14.65
CA ASP A 519 -28.64 22.58 15.40
C ASP A 519 -28.23 23.84 14.62
N GLY A 520 -27.85 23.67 13.35
CA GLY A 520 -27.49 24.72 12.42
C GLY A 520 -26.03 25.18 12.49
N ARG A 521 -25.22 24.65 13.42
CA ARG A 521 -23.76 24.90 13.43
C ARG A 521 -23.06 24.07 12.35
N VAL A 522 -21.87 24.50 11.97
CA VAL A 522 -21.04 23.82 10.98
C VAL A 522 -19.81 23.24 11.67
N LEU A 523 -19.58 21.95 11.44
CA LEU A 523 -18.36 21.25 11.80
C LEU A 523 -17.42 21.25 10.58
N VAL A 524 -16.20 21.73 10.76
CA VAL A 524 -15.15 21.76 9.74
C VAL A 524 -14.04 20.82 10.15
N VAL A 525 -13.52 20.03 9.21
CA VAL A 525 -12.39 19.12 9.41
C VAL A 525 -11.32 19.34 8.35
N TRP A 526 -10.06 19.24 8.74
CA TRP A 526 -8.91 19.41 7.84
C TRP A 526 -7.70 18.63 8.33
N ARG A 527 -6.71 18.46 7.46
CA ARG A 527 -5.38 18.01 7.89
C ARG A 527 -4.56 19.21 8.33
N ASP A 528 -4.08 19.15 9.55
CA ASP A 528 -3.30 20.19 10.19
C ASP A 528 -1.80 20.05 9.88
N ARG A 529 -0.98 21.00 10.32
CA ARG A 529 0.49 20.95 10.26
C ARG A 529 1.12 21.68 11.46
N SER A 530 1.62 20.92 12.42
CA SER A 530 2.35 21.49 13.57
C SER A 530 3.69 22.14 13.17
N GLU A 531 4.35 22.78 14.14
CA GLU A 531 5.72 23.30 13.97
C GLU A 531 6.72 22.16 13.70
N GLU A 532 6.47 20.97 14.25
CA GLU A 532 7.26 19.75 14.07
C GLU A 532 6.83 18.90 12.85
N GLU A 533 6.09 19.45 11.89
CA GLU A 533 5.61 18.72 10.70
C GLU A 533 4.72 17.50 11.01
N ILE A 534 4.02 17.52 12.15
CA ILE A 534 2.99 16.53 12.46
C ILE A 534 1.70 16.95 11.75
N ARG A 535 1.14 16.04 10.96
CA ARG A 535 -0.04 16.30 10.13
C ARG A 535 -1.23 15.44 10.52
N ASP A 536 -1.73 15.66 11.73
CA ASP A 536 -2.92 15.01 12.25
C ASP A 536 -4.19 15.73 11.78
N ILE A 537 -5.37 15.15 12.03
CA ILE A 537 -6.64 15.76 11.64
C ILE A 537 -7.11 16.70 12.74
N SER A 538 -7.45 17.93 12.36
CA SER A 538 -8.02 18.93 13.26
C SER A 538 -9.47 19.24 12.87
N TRP A 539 -10.23 19.76 13.84
CA TRP A 539 -11.61 20.17 13.65
C TRP A 539 -11.95 21.41 14.47
N CYS A 540 -12.95 22.16 14.00
CA CYS A 540 -13.60 23.23 14.75
C CYS A 540 -15.10 23.26 14.45
N ILE A 541 -15.86 23.91 15.33
CA ILE A 541 -17.33 24.01 15.20
C ILE A 541 -17.81 25.41 15.56
N GLY A 542 -18.76 25.96 14.78
CA GLY A 542 -19.28 27.30 15.00
C GLY A 542 -20.60 27.58 14.28
N ASP A 543 -21.20 28.73 14.55
CA ASP A 543 -22.36 29.24 13.81
C ASP A 543 -21.85 30.11 12.65
N PRO A 544 -21.98 29.66 11.38
CA PRO A 544 -21.43 30.38 10.23
C PRO A 544 -22.04 31.79 10.03
N ARG A 545 -23.13 32.11 10.74
CA ARG A 545 -23.82 33.41 10.71
C ARG A 545 -23.36 34.37 11.81
N LYS A 546 -22.52 33.92 12.76
CA LYS A 546 -22.03 34.72 13.89
C LYS A 546 -20.51 34.78 13.87
N ALA A 547 -19.98 36.00 13.67
CA ALA A 547 -18.55 36.24 13.72
C ALA A 547 -17.95 35.83 15.07
N GLY A 548 -16.79 35.16 15.04
CA GLY A 548 -16.08 34.70 16.24
C GLY A 548 -16.78 33.57 17.00
N SER A 549 -17.72 32.85 16.39
CA SER A 549 -18.44 31.75 17.04
C SER A 549 -17.79 30.38 16.88
N PHE A 550 -16.83 30.24 15.95
CA PHE A 550 -16.06 29.01 15.79
C PHE A 550 -15.15 28.80 17.00
N SER A 551 -15.09 27.57 17.47
CA SER A 551 -14.12 27.16 18.49
C SER A 551 -12.69 27.24 17.95
N GLU A 552 -11.71 27.35 18.85
CA GLU A 552 -10.32 27.05 18.51
C GLU A 552 -10.19 25.66 17.88
N PRO A 553 -9.24 25.46 16.94
CA PRO A 553 -8.88 24.15 16.41
C PRO A 553 -8.60 23.13 17.50
N LYS A 554 -9.10 21.91 17.33
CA LYS A 554 -8.84 20.77 18.20
C LYS A 554 -8.38 19.59 17.36
N SER A 555 -7.36 18.89 17.84
CA SER A 555 -6.99 17.60 17.24
C SER A 555 -8.13 16.60 17.42
N LEU A 556 -8.43 15.88 16.34
CA LEU A 556 -9.37 14.77 16.31
C LEU A 556 -8.78 13.53 17.00
N HIS A 557 -7.50 13.26 16.74
CA HIS A 557 -6.72 12.17 17.31
C HIS A 557 -5.22 12.42 17.07
N GLU A 558 -4.37 12.04 18.03
CA GLU A 558 -2.92 12.17 17.96
C GLU A 558 -2.29 10.96 17.25
N ASP A 559 -2.40 10.92 15.91
CA ASP A 559 -1.77 9.87 15.10
C ASP A 559 -0.24 10.01 15.06
N GLY A 560 0.28 11.23 15.25
CA GLY A 560 1.71 11.54 15.21
C GLY A 560 2.31 11.35 13.82
N TRP A 561 1.55 11.64 12.76
CA TRP A 561 2.04 11.45 11.40
C TRP A 561 3.01 12.56 10.98
N HIS A 562 4.30 12.33 11.25
CA HIS A 562 5.37 13.23 10.89
C HIS A 562 5.77 13.08 9.41
N ILE A 563 5.45 14.06 8.57
CA ILE A 563 5.75 14.02 7.14
C ILE A 563 6.00 15.43 6.55
N PRO A 564 7.14 15.66 5.86
CA PRO A 564 7.45 16.96 5.26
C PRO A 564 6.51 17.40 4.13
N GLY A 565 5.72 16.50 3.54
CA GLY A 565 4.71 16.81 2.52
C GLY A 565 3.61 15.75 2.43
N CYS A 566 2.35 16.17 2.55
CA CYS A 566 1.17 15.29 2.53
C CYS A 566 0.97 14.65 1.13
N PRO A 567 0.67 13.33 1.02
CA PRO A 567 0.34 12.68 -0.25
C PRO A 567 -1.11 12.95 -0.69
N VAL A 568 -1.63 14.16 -0.47
CA VAL A 568 -3.01 14.60 -0.74
C VAL A 568 -4.06 13.66 -0.15
N ASN A 569 -4.23 13.71 1.17
CA ASN A 569 -5.13 12.85 1.91
C ASN A 569 -5.89 13.65 2.97
N GLY A 570 -6.95 14.35 2.56
CA GLY A 570 -7.85 15.06 3.46
C GLY A 570 -8.80 14.12 4.23
N PRO A 571 -9.37 14.57 5.36
CA PRO A 571 -10.48 13.88 6.02
C PRO A 571 -11.79 14.06 5.24
N SER A 572 -12.79 13.24 5.55
CA SER A 572 -14.19 13.46 5.15
C SER A 572 -15.11 13.38 6.38
N VAL A 573 -16.14 14.23 6.42
CA VAL A 573 -17.09 14.32 7.52
C VAL A 573 -18.53 14.16 7.04
N THR A 574 -19.32 13.45 7.83
CA THR A 574 -20.77 13.30 7.63
C THR A 574 -21.48 13.45 8.97
N SER A 575 -22.66 14.06 8.95
CA SER A 575 -23.60 14.03 10.07
C SER A 575 -24.86 13.27 9.71
N LEU A 576 -25.36 12.48 10.67
CA LEU A 576 -26.63 11.77 10.54
C LEU A 576 -27.38 11.82 11.88
N GLY A 577 -28.43 12.64 11.92
CA GLY A 577 -29.12 12.97 13.17
C GLY A 577 -28.13 13.56 14.19
N LYS A 578 -28.20 13.08 15.44
CA LYS A 578 -27.34 13.53 16.53
C LYS A 578 -25.95 12.88 16.56
N ARG A 579 -25.35 12.58 15.40
CA ARG A 579 -24.02 11.98 15.32
C ARG A 579 -23.23 12.58 14.18
N ALA A 580 -22.02 13.03 14.47
CA ALA A 580 -21.01 13.41 13.48
C ALA A 580 -19.97 12.30 13.38
N SER A 581 -19.52 11.98 12.17
CA SER A 581 -18.47 10.98 11.92
C SER A 581 -17.44 11.52 10.96
N VAL A 582 -16.17 11.26 11.24
CA VAL A 582 -15.04 11.70 10.44
C VAL A 582 -14.22 10.48 10.06
N ALA A 583 -13.90 10.32 8.79
CA ALA A 583 -12.95 9.33 8.31
C ALA A 583 -11.70 10.02 7.76
N TRP A 584 -10.54 9.39 7.92
CA TRP A 584 -9.27 9.92 7.42
C TRP A 584 -8.25 8.81 7.17
N PHE A 585 -7.27 9.15 6.34
CA PHE A 585 -6.07 8.36 6.16
C PHE A 585 -4.97 8.82 7.12
N SER A 586 -4.16 7.90 7.63
CA SER A 586 -2.95 8.24 8.40
C SER A 586 -1.86 7.22 8.17
N ALA A 587 -0.60 7.66 8.18
CA ALA A 587 0.57 6.78 8.24
C ALA A 587 1.38 6.99 9.53
N GLY A 588 0.71 7.49 10.58
CA GLY A 588 1.27 7.60 11.93
C GLY A 588 1.86 6.27 12.43
N GLY A 589 3.03 6.33 13.04
CA GLY A 589 3.76 5.14 13.48
C GLY A 589 4.30 4.25 12.36
N GLY A 590 4.35 4.73 11.11
CA GLY A 590 4.93 4.01 9.97
C GLY A 590 3.99 3.00 9.30
N GLU A 591 2.72 2.97 9.68
CA GLU A 591 1.70 2.09 9.11
C GLU A 591 0.55 2.92 8.54
N SER A 592 0.27 2.74 7.24
CA SER A 592 -0.87 3.32 6.54
C SER A 592 -2.19 2.70 6.98
N ARG A 593 -3.17 3.53 7.33
CA ARG A 593 -4.48 3.13 7.87
C ARG A 593 -5.56 4.07 7.36
N VAL A 594 -6.77 3.55 7.18
CA VAL A 594 -7.99 4.34 7.09
C VAL A 594 -8.74 4.19 8.40
N LEU A 595 -8.96 5.31 9.06
CA LEU A 595 -9.57 5.41 10.38
C LEU A 595 -10.92 6.11 10.26
N VAL A 596 -11.83 5.79 11.18
CA VAL A 596 -13.07 6.52 11.38
C VAL A 596 -13.31 6.74 12.86
N SER A 597 -13.82 7.91 13.22
CA SER A 597 -14.32 8.19 14.56
C SER A 597 -15.67 8.88 14.48
N SER A 598 -16.50 8.62 15.48
CA SER A 598 -17.82 9.24 15.61
C SER A 598 -17.96 9.91 16.96
N SER A 599 -18.68 11.02 16.98
CA SER A 599 -19.11 11.72 18.18
C SER A 599 -20.63 11.82 18.20
N PRO A 600 -21.31 11.54 19.34
CA PRO A 600 -22.65 12.08 19.54
C PRO A 600 -22.60 13.61 19.54
N VAL A 601 -23.67 14.25 19.10
CA VAL A 601 -23.88 15.69 19.26
C VAL A 601 -24.65 15.89 20.56
N ASP A 602 -23.96 16.34 21.61
CA ASP A 602 -24.55 16.50 22.93
C ASP A 602 -25.61 17.61 22.96
N SER A 603 -26.46 17.63 23.98
CA SER A 603 -27.55 18.62 24.09
C SER A 603 -27.07 20.07 24.24
N ASP A 604 -25.84 20.26 24.71
CA ASP A 604 -25.15 21.56 24.75
C ASP A 604 -24.37 21.86 23.45
N GLY A 605 -24.43 20.94 22.50
CA GLY A 605 -23.74 21.02 21.22
C GLY A 605 -22.26 20.64 21.27
N SER A 606 -21.74 20.10 22.37
CA SER A 606 -20.36 19.62 22.41
C SER A 606 -20.15 18.35 21.58
N LEU A 607 -18.91 18.15 21.13
CA LEU A 607 -18.46 16.98 20.40
C LEU A 607 -17.26 16.37 21.13
N GLN A 608 -17.28 15.04 21.28
CA GLN A 608 -16.20 14.21 21.79
C GLN A 608 -16.10 12.97 20.91
N PHE A 609 -15.11 12.97 20.03
CA PHE A 609 -14.85 11.86 19.14
C PHE A 609 -14.32 10.65 19.93
N ALA A 610 -14.88 9.47 19.64
CA ALA A 610 -14.44 8.22 20.24
C ALA A 610 -13.07 7.79 19.72
N GLU A 611 -12.51 6.74 20.33
CA GLU A 611 -11.31 6.07 19.82
C GLU A 611 -11.50 5.65 18.34
N PRO A 612 -10.55 5.96 17.44
CA PRO A 612 -10.70 5.65 16.03
C PRO A 612 -10.75 4.16 15.75
N VAL A 613 -11.60 3.76 14.82
CA VAL A 613 -11.73 2.38 14.33
C VAL A 613 -11.07 2.27 12.96
N ARG A 614 -10.23 1.25 12.78
CA ARG A 614 -9.58 0.96 11.50
C ARG A 614 -10.54 0.26 10.53
N LEU A 615 -10.58 0.72 9.28
CA LEU A 615 -11.49 0.23 8.25
C LEU A 615 -10.83 -0.64 7.18
N ASP A 616 -9.58 -0.35 6.83
CA ASP A 616 -8.86 -0.92 5.68
C ASP A 616 -8.40 -2.38 5.85
N GLY A 617 -8.00 -2.99 4.72
CA GLY A 617 -7.48 -4.36 4.66
C GLY A 617 -5.96 -4.52 4.84
N GLY A 618 -5.20 -3.43 5.06
CA GLY A 618 -3.75 -3.49 5.31
C GLY A 618 -2.88 -2.56 4.45
N HIS A 619 -3.35 -2.15 3.27
CA HIS A 619 -2.56 -1.35 2.32
C HIS A 619 -3.35 -0.17 1.69
N PRO A 620 -3.93 0.72 2.50
CA PRO A 620 -4.68 1.85 1.96
C PRO A 620 -3.76 2.90 1.33
N LEU A 621 -4.26 3.54 0.28
CA LEU A 621 -3.75 4.78 -0.31
C LEU A 621 -4.53 6.03 0.16
N GLY A 622 -5.65 5.80 0.86
CA GLY A 622 -6.50 6.83 1.45
C GLY A 622 -7.57 7.33 0.48
N ARG A 623 -7.66 8.64 0.25
CA ARG A 623 -8.72 9.29 -0.59
C ARG A 623 -10.11 8.92 -0.12
N VAL A 624 -10.33 9.19 1.16
CA VAL A 624 -11.55 8.77 1.85
C VAL A 624 -12.72 9.66 1.49
N ASP A 625 -13.92 9.08 1.55
CA ASP A 625 -15.18 9.82 1.50
C ASP A 625 -16.20 9.12 2.38
N THR A 626 -17.15 9.88 2.92
CA THR A 626 -18.15 9.38 3.87
C THR A 626 -19.56 9.74 3.43
N CYS A 627 -20.52 8.86 3.72
CA CYS A 627 -21.91 9.07 3.32
C CYS A 627 -22.88 8.37 4.30
N PRO A 628 -23.99 9.02 4.70
CA PRO A 628 -25.01 8.35 5.51
C PRO A 628 -25.80 7.33 4.69
N MET A 629 -26.17 6.20 5.31
CA MET A 629 -26.98 5.15 4.69
C MET A 629 -28.43 5.14 5.24
N PRO A 630 -29.42 4.62 4.48
CA PRO A 630 -30.84 4.63 4.88
C PRO A 630 -31.15 3.90 6.20
N ASP A 631 -30.33 2.93 6.58
CA ASP A 631 -30.50 2.15 7.82
C ASP A 631 -29.89 2.84 9.06
N GLY A 632 -29.35 4.05 8.90
CA GLY A 632 -28.66 4.76 9.97
C GLY A 632 -27.17 4.41 10.12
N SER A 633 -26.62 3.56 9.26
CA SER A 633 -25.17 3.30 9.21
C SER A 633 -24.41 4.39 8.44
N LEU A 634 -23.09 4.40 8.60
CA LEU A 634 -22.18 5.24 7.82
C LEU A 634 -21.49 4.37 6.77
N LEU A 635 -21.49 4.80 5.51
CA LEU A 635 -20.65 4.23 4.47
C LEU A 635 -19.35 5.03 4.40
N VAL A 636 -18.22 4.32 4.37
CA VAL A 636 -16.90 4.92 4.15
C VAL A 636 -16.26 4.24 2.95
N THR A 637 -15.73 5.04 2.03
CA THR A 637 -14.94 4.56 0.88
C THR A 637 -13.49 4.99 0.99
N TRP A 638 -12.58 4.20 0.41
CA TRP A 638 -11.17 4.53 0.29
C TRP A 638 -10.53 3.80 -0.90
N LEU A 639 -9.36 4.26 -1.33
CA LEU A 639 -8.51 3.60 -2.32
C LEU A 639 -7.53 2.67 -1.61
N GLU A 640 -7.40 1.43 -2.07
CA GLU A 640 -6.50 0.41 -1.52
C GLU A 640 -5.67 -0.28 -2.62
N GLY A 641 -4.47 -0.75 -2.28
CA GLY A 641 -3.62 -1.54 -3.18
C GLY A 641 -2.40 -0.77 -3.72
N PRO A 642 -1.42 -1.48 -4.31
CA PRO A 642 -0.23 -0.84 -4.90
C PRO A 642 -0.59 -0.14 -6.23
N GLU A 643 0.26 0.81 -6.66
CA GLU A 643 0.14 1.40 -7.99
C GLU A 643 0.16 0.30 -9.09
N GLY A 644 -0.73 0.43 -10.07
CA GLY A 644 -1.00 -0.54 -11.14
C GLY A 644 -2.07 -1.60 -10.81
N ARG A 645 -2.53 -1.70 -9.55
CA ARG A 645 -3.58 -2.64 -9.08
C ARG A 645 -4.35 -2.08 -7.88
N GLY A 646 -4.82 -0.85 -8.02
CA GLY A 646 -5.66 -0.21 -7.02
C GLY A 646 -7.08 -0.75 -7.05
N ARG A 647 -7.82 -0.54 -5.97
CA ARG A 647 -9.25 -0.81 -5.89
C ARG A 647 -9.94 0.21 -5.01
N TRP A 648 -11.12 0.66 -5.43
CA TRP A 648 -12.02 1.38 -4.55
C TRP A 648 -12.70 0.38 -3.62
N CYS A 649 -12.55 0.59 -2.33
CA CYS A 649 -13.17 -0.20 -1.28
C CYS A 649 -14.27 0.60 -0.60
N ALA A 650 -15.26 -0.11 -0.07
CA ALA A 650 -16.31 0.45 0.77
C ALA A 650 -16.52 -0.42 2.01
N ARG A 651 -16.92 0.22 3.12
CA ARG A 651 -17.32 -0.51 4.32
C ARG A 651 -18.35 0.27 5.12
N ARG A 652 -19.32 -0.46 5.66
CA ARG A 652 -20.30 0.10 6.59
C ARG A 652 -19.78 0.14 8.02
N VAL A 653 -20.11 1.21 8.71
CA VAL A 653 -19.94 1.38 10.16
C VAL A 653 -21.34 1.48 10.75
N LEU A 654 -21.77 0.42 11.43
CA LEU A 654 -23.11 0.30 11.98
C LEU A 654 -23.30 1.23 13.20
N PRO A 655 -24.54 1.56 13.57
CA PRO A 655 -24.84 2.17 14.87
C PRO A 655 -24.19 1.36 16.01
N GLY A 656 -23.30 2.00 16.77
CA GLY A 656 -22.52 1.37 17.84
C GLY A 656 -21.06 1.04 17.49
N GLY A 657 -20.63 1.26 16.23
CA GLY A 657 -19.22 1.18 15.83
C GLY A 657 -18.77 -0.18 15.29
N SER A 658 -19.64 -1.19 15.25
CA SER A 658 -19.33 -2.47 14.62
C SER A 658 -19.23 -2.32 13.09
N LEU A 659 -18.30 -3.04 12.49
CA LEU A 659 -18.00 -2.93 11.06
C LEU A 659 -18.71 -4.00 10.23
N GLY A 660 -19.25 -3.61 9.07
CA GLY A 660 -19.75 -4.52 8.03
C GLY A 660 -18.61 -5.22 7.27
N THR A 661 -18.96 -5.97 6.24
CA THR A 661 -17.98 -6.60 5.34
C THR A 661 -17.38 -5.55 4.41
N THR A 662 -16.07 -5.62 4.15
CA THR A 662 -15.42 -4.79 3.13
C THR A 662 -15.87 -5.23 1.74
N LEU A 663 -16.39 -4.29 0.96
CA LEU A 663 -16.82 -4.50 -0.42
C LEU A 663 -15.84 -3.83 -1.38
N GLU A 664 -15.43 -4.53 -2.42
CA GLU A 664 -14.71 -3.95 -3.55
C GLU A 664 -15.72 -3.33 -4.52
N LEU A 665 -15.55 -2.04 -4.83
CA LEU A 665 -16.44 -1.30 -5.71
C LEU A 665 -15.99 -1.36 -7.17
N ALA A 666 -14.69 -1.20 -7.40
CA ALA A 666 -14.08 -1.20 -8.72
C ALA A 666 -12.56 -1.40 -8.63
N GLU A 667 -11.98 -2.09 -9.61
CA GLU A 667 -10.53 -2.14 -9.85
C GLU A 667 -10.10 -0.89 -10.64
N VAL A 668 -8.96 -0.32 -10.29
CA VAL A 668 -8.41 0.92 -10.86
C VAL A 668 -6.88 0.88 -10.88
N ALA A 669 -6.23 1.88 -11.50
CA ALA A 669 -4.79 1.91 -11.57
C ALA A 669 -4.10 2.21 -10.21
N GLY A 670 -4.83 2.73 -9.21
CA GLY A 670 -4.29 3.03 -7.88
C GLY A 670 -3.31 4.22 -7.85
N ASN A 671 -3.44 5.17 -8.77
CA ASN A 671 -2.53 6.33 -8.87
C ASN A 671 -3.28 7.67 -8.88
N ARG A 672 -2.58 8.79 -9.10
CA ARG A 672 -3.18 10.14 -9.14
C ARG A 672 -4.26 10.30 -10.21
N GLY A 673 -4.17 9.53 -11.29
CA GLY A 673 -5.15 9.52 -12.38
C GLY A 673 -6.54 9.05 -11.96
N ASP A 674 -6.67 8.27 -10.88
CA ASP A 674 -7.98 7.78 -10.43
C ASP A 674 -8.77 8.80 -9.60
N GLY A 675 -8.15 9.96 -9.31
CA GLY A 675 -8.79 11.05 -8.58
C GLY A 675 -9.35 10.61 -7.24
N PHE A 676 -10.56 11.04 -6.92
CA PHE A 676 -11.26 10.72 -5.67
C PHE A 676 -12.63 10.14 -6.01
N LEU A 677 -13.07 9.14 -5.24
CA LEU A 677 -14.44 8.68 -5.27
C LEU A 677 -15.28 9.60 -4.39
N ARG A 678 -16.31 10.23 -4.95
CA ARG A 678 -17.24 11.12 -4.24
C ARG A 678 -18.63 10.53 -4.17
N LEU A 679 -19.16 10.42 -2.95
CA LEU A 679 -20.41 9.80 -2.61
C LEU A 679 -21.54 10.81 -2.44
N VAL A 680 -22.76 10.38 -2.74
CA VAL A 680 -24.00 11.02 -2.31
C VAL A 680 -24.98 9.96 -1.83
N ALA A 681 -25.75 10.30 -0.78
CA ALA A 681 -26.77 9.40 -0.24
C ALA A 681 -27.98 9.34 -1.18
N THR A 682 -28.61 8.17 -1.26
CA THR A 682 -29.88 7.94 -1.97
C THR A 682 -30.86 7.17 -1.09
N GLU A 683 -32.12 7.06 -1.51
CA GLU A 683 -33.12 6.30 -0.75
C GLU A 683 -32.78 4.81 -0.55
N ARG A 684 -31.96 4.24 -1.44
CA ARG A 684 -31.58 2.80 -1.42
C ARG A 684 -30.17 2.55 -0.89
N GLY A 685 -29.36 3.59 -0.72
CA GLY A 685 -27.96 3.48 -0.34
C GLY A 685 -27.17 4.73 -0.71
N ALA A 686 -26.21 4.58 -1.62
CA ALA A 686 -25.36 5.67 -2.10
C ALA A 686 -25.01 5.53 -3.60
N LEU A 687 -24.72 6.66 -4.23
CA LEU A 687 -24.06 6.72 -5.54
C LEU A 687 -22.65 7.25 -5.36
N GLY A 688 -21.70 6.69 -6.10
CA GLY A 688 -20.31 7.13 -6.14
C GLY A 688 -19.88 7.49 -7.56
N ALA A 689 -19.08 8.54 -7.71
CA ALA A 689 -18.40 8.86 -8.95
C ALA A 689 -16.90 8.98 -8.72
N TYR A 690 -16.10 8.43 -9.64
CA TYR A 690 -14.64 8.51 -9.61
C TYR A 690 -14.07 8.61 -11.03
N GLN A 691 -12.80 8.98 -11.14
CA GLN A 691 -12.09 8.94 -12.41
C GLN A 691 -11.50 7.55 -12.61
N ASP A 692 -11.77 6.89 -13.73
CA ASP A 692 -11.00 5.71 -14.13
C ASP A 692 -9.78 6.19 -14.93
N ALA A 693 -8.58 5.97 -14.40
CA ALA A 693 -7.34 6.39 -15.06
C ALA A 693 -7.05 5.60 -16.34
N GLU A 694 -7.42 4.32 -16.38
CA GLU A 694 -7.14 3.45 -17.52
C GLU A 694 -8.10 3.73 -18.67
N ALA A 695 -9.38 3.90 -18.37
CA ALA A 695 -10.39 4.32 -19.35
C ALA A 695 -10.25 5.81 -19.71
N ASN A 696 -9.58 6.60 -18.85
CA ASN A 696 -9.51 8.06 -18.93
C ASN A 696 -10.92 8.68 -19.07
N ALA A 697 -11.87 8.18 -18.29
CA ALA A 697 -13.26 8.61 -18.25
C ALA A 697 -13.83 8.60 -16.82
N PRO A 698 -14.86 9.42 -16.53
CA PRO A 698 -15.68 9.26 -15.33
C PRO A 698 -16.36 7.91 -15.29
N ALA A 699 -16.43 7.32 -14.09
CA ALA A 699 -17.15 6.08 -13.81
C ALA A 699 -18.11 6.28 -12.63
N LEU A 700 -19.22 5.54 -12.65
CA LEU A 700 -20.27 5.60 -11.64
C LEU A 700 -20.52 4.22 -11.03
N VAL A 701 -20.77 4.21 -9.73
CA VAL A 701 -21.17 3.01 -8.98
C VAL A 701 -22.38 3.32 -8.10
N GLU A 702 -23.30 2.36 -8.03
CA GLU A 702 -24.40 2.34 -7.08
C GLU A 702 -24.09 1.32 -5.99
N ILE A 703 -24.27 1.72 -4.74
CA ILE A 703 -23.98 0.93 -3.55
C ILE A 703 -25.29 0.84 -2.75
N THR A 704 -25.90 -0.33 -2.69
CA THR A 704 -27.18 -0.54 -1.99
C THR A 704 -27.03 -1.50 -0.83
N LEU A 705 -27.94 -1.41 0.14
CA LEU A 705 -28.08 -2.44 1.16
C LEU A 705 -28.55 -3.75 0.49
N ALA A 706 -28.03 -4.89 0.95
CA ALA A 706 -28.53 -6.19 0.50
C ALA A 706 -29.88 -6.51 1.18
N ASP A 707 -30.82 -7.06 0.41
CA ASP A 707 -32.16 -7.48 0.87
C ASP A 707 -32.14 -8.64 1.87
#